data_AF-A0A433E9C1-F1
#
_entry.id   AF-A0A433E9C1-F1
#
_cell.length_a   1.000
_cell.length_b   1.000
_cell.length_c   1.000
_cell.angle_alpha   90.00
_cell.angle_beta   90.00
_cell.angle_gamma   90.00
#
_symmetry.space_group_name_H-M   'P 1'
#
loop_
_entity.id
_entity.type
_entity.pdbx_description
1 polymer ?
#
loop_
_entity_poly.entity_id
_entity_poly.type
_entity_poly.pdbx_seq_one_letter_code
_entity_poly.pdbx_strand_id
1 'polypeptide(L)'
;MTGQKRSRNAADTASRYAEVSARWLIGVYSFLTVITVFSWIISPLRSGRGFRWWELGVSLLNIPATHSLASAVTMLVITWGLIARKRLGLYLAIFFQAAGIVLGIDSTLVVFFPDPIMGPKQYLISWVDTISVVIGLIAIPFLWSIRKAFPARIGRISWAVAALVFVGGFTATTLITWYFGRHLPGVTPQNLVLHGLGIDIVPELKGPHAAAVVGTIASVFYGIFSAIAVYLILRGYRMPNTWTAEHEVRLRELLQEYGGNDSLSYFATRRDKQTVFSPDHRAAITYRMVGSVCLASSDPVGDPASWGAAIQAWMRAARTYGWVPAAISVSEAGARAFAKEGLSITRMGDEAVLTTDRFSLNNTSLTQVRQACQRVRKAGYSLRIRRHRDLSDQELKQMQQYADQWRHGRVERGFSMALNRLGDPADGRCLLVSAHAADGQMVGLLSFVPWGRTGVSLDVMRRSPEAPNGTIEFMVAGLMERAGEYGITRVSLNFAMFRHVYDNAERFGSSPWERLASRSLGYLDRFWQLERLYRFNLKFAPEWVGRYMAFEPTLAFINTVVAAGVAEGFLPDISISARRQRSQVLLLGEADCERVREIERRSLADTPRVQTRRSEQTRHRIRHAELLRSAGMEPYPLGVRCDYSVEELTNILHSGNISVEEFTLSGRVRFIRNHGGVVFLTLIENGRTLQVVIERASVGAQALRLLSQTVDTGDILLITGSMGTSRNGTVSVLASDWRMVSKCLHPIPFDSFTDPEARLRRRSTDLLVNPEQVQNLRMRSAIITSIRRTLDTEGFTEVETPILNTVHGGASARPFKTFINAYGADLTLRIAPELYLKRLVVGGMGAVYELGRDFRNEGADNTHNPEFTVLEAYRPYADYTDMRHLTERIIKNTAQAVYGQCVLPLGAKGSTDRTLDDVSGAWPVVSVCEALSAAVGTTITLDTDFETLLALAREHEIHVRDDMGAGAVIEELYGELVEAKTVFPTFYTDFPVETSPLAGAHRSVLGLVERWDLVINGMEMGTAYSELADALVQRERLVAQSLKAAAGDPEAMQVDEDFLYALETGLPPTGGLGIGIDRLVMLMAQTQIRGVLSFPFVKPLKHDTRYQ
;
A
#
# COMPACT_ATOMS: atom_id res chain seq x y z
N MET A 1 -39.52 -26.17 12.96
CA MET A 1 -40.52 -25.09 13.13
C MET A 1 -39.81 -23.81 13.55
N THR A 2 -39.30 -23.02 12.61
CA THR A 2 -38.63 -21.72 12.88
C THR A 2 -38.72 -20.83 11.63
N GLY A 3 -39.92 -20.68 11.09
CA GLY A 3 -40.27 -19.60 10.16
C GLY A 3 -40.85 -18.42 10.96
N GLN A 4 -40.61 -17.19 10.49
CA GLN A 4 -41.10 -15.91 11.04
C GLN A 4 -40.40 -15.37 12.31
N LYS A 5 -39.14 -14.94 12.17
CA LYS A 5 -38.61 -13.80 12.96
C LYS A 5 -37.58 -12.93 12.21
N ARG A 6 -37.52 -13.01 10.87
CA ARG A 6 -36.49 -12.34 10.05
C ARG A 6 -36.92 -11.07 9.31
N SER A 7 -38.16 -10.58 9.44
CA SER A 7 -38.62 -9.40 8.65
C SER A 7 -38.90 -8.10 9.42
N ARG A 8 -38.68 -8.02 10.75
CA ARG A 8 -38.99 -6.79 11.52
C ARG A 8 -37.85 -5.80 11.71
N ASN A 9 -36.59 -6.16 11.45
CA ASN A 9 -35.44 -5.26 11.70
C ASN A 9 -34.96 -4.43 10.49
N ALA A 10 -35.48 -4.66 9.28
CA ALA A 10 -35.11 -3.89 8.09
C ALA A 10 -35.89 -2.56 7.93
N ALA A 11 -36.91 -2.29 8.76
CA ALA A 11 -37.85 -1.19 8.56
C ALA A 11 -37.44 0.16 9.22
N ASP A 12 -36.31 0.19 9.95
CA ASP A 12 -35.94 1.32 10.83
C ASP A 12 -34.73 2.13 10.37
N THR A 13 -34.14 1.82 9.21
CA THR A 13 -33.04 2.61 8.63
C THR A 13 -33.56 3.84 7.87
N ALA A 14 -33.02 5.01 8.18
CA ALA A 14 -33.31 6.26 7.46
C ALA A 14 -32.89 6.13 5.98
N SER A 15 -33.69 6.69 5.05
CA SER A 15 -33.32 6.73 3.63
C SER A 15 -32.11 7.65 3.40
N ARG A 16 -31.37 7.43 2.32
CA ARG A 16 -30.25 8.30 1.91
C ARG A 16 -30.69 9.77 1.80
N TYR A 17 -31.91 10.01 1.30
CA TYR A 17 -32.54 11.33 1.27
C TYR A 17 -32.65 11.95 2.68
N ALA A 18 -33.19 11.23 3.65
CA ALA A 18 -33.35 11.73 5.01
C ALA A 18 -32.00 12.05 5.68
N GLU A 19 -30.95 11.26 5.41
CA GLU A 19 -29.60 11.51 5.92
C GLU A 19 -28.96 12.77 5.32
N VAL A 20 -29.04 12.96 4.00
CA VAL A 20 -28.51 14.15 3.32
C VAL A 20 -29.24 15.41 3.78
N SER A 21 -30.57 15.37 3.83
CA SER A 21 -31.40 16.49 4.28
C SER A 21 -31.15 16.85 5.75
N ALA A 22 -30.92 15.86 6.62
CA ALA A 22 -30.59 16.11 8.01
C ALA A 22 -29.20 16.75 8.18
N ARG A 23 -28.20 16.39 7.34
CA ARG A 23 -26.90 17.08 7.33
C ARG A 23 -27.02 18.54 6.93
N TRP A 24 -27.81 18.84 5.90
CA TRP A 24 -28.10 20.22 5.48
C TRP A 24 -28.76 21.03 6.61
N LEU A 25 -29.78 20.47 7.25
CA LEU A 25 -30.46 21.10 8.38
C LEU A 25 -29.48 21.40 9.53
N ILE A 26 -28.63 20.44 9.89
CA ILE A 26 -27.59 20.62 10.93
C ILE A 26 -26.63 21.75 10.55
N GLY A 27 -26.20 21.81 9.28
CA GLY A 27 -25.31 22.85 8.78
C GLY A 27 -25.92 24.25 8.91
N VAL A 28 -27.17 24.43 8.46
CA VAL A 28 -27.91 25.70 8.55
C VAL A 28 -28.07 26.16 10.00
N TYR A 29 -28.56 25.28 10.89
CA TYR A 29 -28.74 25.62 12.30
C TYR A 29 -27.42 25.92 13.01
N SER A 30 -26.34 25.20 12.67
CA SER A 30 -25.00 25.45 13.23
C SER A 30 -24.47 26.82 12.82
N PHE A 31 -24.58 27.18 11.54
CA PHE A 31 -24.17 28.49 11.03
C PHE A 31 -24.94 29.62 11.71
N LEU A 32 -26.28 29.50 11.79
CA LEU A 32 -27.13 30.51 12.42
C LEU A 32 -26.84 30.63 13.92
N THR A 33 -26.53 29.53 14.61
CA THR A 33 -26.16 29.56 16.03
C THR A 33 -24.90 30.38 16.27
N VAL A 34 -23.88 30.23 15.41
CA VAL A 34 -22.65 31.02 15.50
C VAL A 34 -22.98 32.51 15.33
N ILE A 35 -23.82 32.86 14.36
CA ILE A 35 -24.27 34.24 14.14
C ILE A 35 -25.06 34.77 15.34
N THR A 36 -25.98 33.99 15.92
CA THR A 36 -26.77 34.39 17.10
C THR A 36 -25.88 34.64 18.31
N VAL A 37 -24.93 33.74 18.59
CA VAL A 37 -23.97 33.90 19.71
C VAL A 37 -23.08 35.11 19.48
N PHE A 38 -22.58 35.31 18.26
CA PHE A 38 -21.76 36.47 17.91
C PHE A 38 -22.54 37.79 18.04
N SER A 39 -23.78 37.83 17.55
CA SER A 39 -24.68 38.99 17.67
C SER A 39 -25.02 39.31 19.13
N TRP A 40 -25.22 38.30 19.98
CA TRP A 40 -25.41 38.48 21.42
C TRP A 40 -24.16 39.08 22.08
N ILE A 41 -22.95 38.57 21.78
CA ILE A 41 -21.68 39.07 22.37
C ILE A 41 -21.43 40.55 21.99
N ILE A 42 -21.80 40.96 20.77
CA ILE A 42 -21.56 42.31 20.26
C ILE A 42 -22.67 43.30 20.63
N SER A 43 -23.88 42.81 20.94
CA SER A 43 -25.05 43.64 21.26
C SER A 43 -24.78 44.72 22.35
N PRO A 44 -24.10 44.42 23.48
CA PRO A 44 -23.77 45.42 24.49
C PRO A 44 -22.81 46.52 24.00
N LEU A 45 -21.89 46.18 23.09
CA LEU A 45 -20.87 47.10 22.56
C LEU A 45 -21.45 48.14 21.57
N ARG A 46 -22.69 47.93 21.09
CA ARG A 46 -23.34 48.79 20.08
C ARG A 46 -24.60 49.50 20.59
N SER A 47 -24.80 49.55 21.90
CA SER A 47 -25.90 50.32 22.54
C SER A 47 -27.27 50.03 21.89
N GLY A 48 -27.58 48.76 21.63
CA GLY A 48 -28.88 48.31 21.11
C GLY A 48 -29.15 48.61 19.63
N ARG A 49 -28.24 49.27 18.90
CA ARG A 49 -28.34 49.46 17.43
C ARG A 49 -27.79 48.26 16.67
N GLY A 50 -28.25 47.06 17.05
CA GLY A 50 -27.82 45.78 16.51
C GLY A 50 -28.21 45.57 15.05
N PHE A 51 -27.56 44.59 14.43
CA PHE A 51 -27.62 44.17 13.03
C PHE A 51 -29.03 43.68 12.63
N ARG A 52 -30.02 44.57 12.46
CA ARG A 52 -31.44 44.19 12.26
C ARG A 52 -31.77 43.46 10.95
N TRP A 53 -30.95 43.61 9.91
CA TRP A 53 -31.29 43.11 8.58
C TRP A 53 -31.19 41.58 8.45
N TRP A 54 -30.25 40.92 9.17
CA TRP A 54 -30.18 39.45 9.15
C TRP A 54 -31.24 38.83 10.07
N GLU A 55 -31.63 39.50 11.16
CA GLU A 55 -32.74 39.06 12.04
C GLU A 55 -34.05 38.96 11.24
N LEU A 56 -34.30 39.92 10.35
CA LEU A 56 -35.39 39.89 9.36
C LEU A 56 -35.33 38.68 8.41
N GLY A 57 -34.12 38.25 8.02
CA GLY A 57 -33.93 37.07 7.18
C GLY A 57 -34.11 35.75 7.95
N VAL A 58 -33.81 35.72 9.25
CA VAL A 58 -33.95 34.53 10.08
C VAL A 58 -35.36 34.39 10.67
N SER A 59 -36.05 35.52 10.91
CA SER A 59 -37.48 35.53 11.24
C SER A 59 -38.33 34.98 10.10
N LEU A 60 -37.95 35.25 8.84
CA LEU A 60 -38.56 34.65 7.65
C LEU A 60 -38.54 33.11 7.69
N LEU A 61 -37.53 32.52 8.34
CA LEU A 61 -37.36 31.08 8.48
C LEU A 61 -38.00 30.52 9.77
N ASN A 62 -38.71 31.32 10.56
CA ASN A 62 -39.23 30.99 11.90
C ASN A 62 -38.16 30.40 12.84
N ILE A 63 -36.92 30.84 12.72
CA ILE A 63 -35.83 30.38 13.58
C ILE A 63 -35.68 31.41 14.71
N PRO A 64 -35.65 30.99 15.99
CA PRO A 64 -35.64 31.90 17.15
C PRO A 64 -34.23 32.47 17.38
N ALA A 65 -33.72 33.24 16.42
CA ALA A 65 -32.37 33.82 16.41
C ALA A 65 -32.44 35.35 16.54
N THR A 66 -32.53 35.84 17.76
CA THR A 66 -32.45 37.26 18.13
C THR A 66 -31.14 37.51 18.89
N HIS A 67 -30.74 38.78 19.02
CA HIS A 67 -29.56 39.19 19.79
C HIS A 67 -29.65 39.00 21.33
N SER A 68 -30.61 38.20 21.82
CA SER A 68 -30.80 37.91 23.25
C SER A 68 -30.03 36.67 23.71
N LEU A 69 -29.64 36.63 25.00
CA LEU A 69 -28.99 35.44 25.58
C LEU A 69 -29.92 34.22 25.56
N ALA A 70 -31.22 34.43 25.80
CA ALA A 70 -32.22 33.37 25.73
C ALA A 70 -32.30 32.73 24.33
N SER A 71 -32.23 33.55 23.28
CA SER A 71 -32.16 33.07 21.89
C SER A 71 -30.85 32.35 21.59
N ALA A 72 -29.70 32.91 22.00
CA ALA A 72 -28.39 32.27 21.81
C ALA A 72 -28.34 30.87 22.47
N VAL A 73 -28.86 30.76 23.70
CA VAL A 73 -29.00 29.48 24.39
C VAL A 73 -29.94 28.56 23.62
N THR A 74 -31.13 29.02 23.23
CA THR A 74 -32.12 28.22 22.49
C THR A 74 -31.55 27.69 21.17
N MET A 75 -30.79 28.50 20.43
CA MET A 75 -30.13 28.07 19.19
C MET A 75 -29.04 27.03 19.45
N LEU A 76 -28.21 27.22 20.48
CA LEU A 76 -27.21 26.22 20.90
C LEU A 76 -27.88 24.88 21.22
N VAL A 77 -29.04 24.90 21.87
CA VAL A 77 -29.80 23.72 22.27
C VAL A 77 -30.33 22.95 21.06
N ILE A 78 -31.00 23.67 20.14
CA ILE A 78 -31.59 23.06 18.93
C ILE A 78 -30.46 22.47 18.08
N THR A 79 -29.42 23.25 17.83
CA THR A 79 -28.27 22.85 17.02
C THR A 79 -27.54 21.65 17.62
N TRP A 80 -27.27 21.65 18.92
CA TRP A 80 -26.64 20.49 19.56
C TRP A 80 -27.54 19.27 19.53
N GLY A 81 -28.85 19.43 19.75
CA GLY A 81 -29.84 18.35 19.64
C GLY A 81 -29.88 17.74 18.23
N LEU A 82 -29.77 18.58 17.20
CA LEU A 82 -29.71 18.16 15.80
C LEU A 82 -28.38 17.45 15.49
N ILE A 83 -27.23 17.99 15.93
CA ILE A 83 -25.90 17.36 15.79
C ILE A 83 -25.88 15.98 16.47
N ALA A 84 -26.41 15.88 17.68
CA ALA A 84 -26.52 14.65 18.45
C ALA A 84 -27.61 13.69 17.93
N ARG A 85 -28.25 14.01 16.79
CA ARG A 85 -29.32 13.22 16.15
C ARG A 85 -30.48 12.87 17.08
N LYS A 86 -30.80 13.76 18.04
CA LYS A 86 -31.91 13.60 18.99
C LYS A 86 -33.21 14.12 18.37
N ARG A 87 -34.29 13.33 18.47
CA ARG A 87 -35.63 13.73 17.99
C ARG A 87 -36.10 15.05 18.60
N LEU A 88 -35.70 15.33 19.85
CA LEU A 88 -36.06 16.57 20.51
C LEU A 88 -35.53 17.82 19.78
N GLY A 89 -34.32 17.80 19.22
CA GLY A 89 -33.81 18.94 18.45
C GLY A 89 -34.68 19.22 17.23
N LEU A 90 -35.09 18.15 16.53
CA LEU A 90 -36.03 18.25 15.41
C LEU A 90 -37.43 18.72 15.85
N TYR A 91 -37.94 18.22 16.98
CA TYR A 91 -39.23 18.66 17.52
C TYR A 91 -39.22 20.10 17.99
N LEU A 92 -38.11 20.59 18.55
CA LEU A 92 -37.95 22.00 18.88
C LEU A 92 -37.93 22.87 17.62
N ALA A 93 -37.24 22.44 16.55
CA ALA A 93 -37.30 23.12 15.27
C ALA A 93 -38.74 23.19 14.72
N ILE A 94 -39.49 22.07 14.76
CA ILE A 94 -40.91 22.03 14.36
C ILE A 94 -41.77 22.93 15.26
N PHE A 95 -41.51 22.94 16.57
CA PHE A 95 -42.22 23.79 17.52
C PHE A 95 -42.06 25.28 17.17
N PHE A 96 -40.85 25.73 16.84
CA PHE A 96 -40.62 27.12 16.44
C PHE A 96 -41.26 27.46 15.09
N GLN A 97 -41.32 26.52 14.13
CA GLN A 97 -42.11 26.71 12.90
C GLN A 97 -43.61 26.88 13.21
N ALA A 98 -44.15 26.03 14.10
CA ALA A 98 -45.57 26.10 14.48
C ALA A 98 -45.89 27.38 15.28
N ALA A 99 -44.99 27.78 16.18
CA ALA A 99 -45.12 29.04 16.93
C ALA A 99 -45.05 30.26 16.00
N GLY A 100 -44.14 30.26 15.02
CA GLY A 100 -44.06 31.30 14.00
C GLY A 100 -45.34 31.43 13.17
N ILE A 101 -45.94 30.30 12.76
CA ILE A 101 -47.25 30.30 12.09
C ILE A 101 -48.30 30.97 12.97
N VAL A 102 -48.42 30.57 14.25
CA VAL A 102 -49.44 31.11 15.16
C VAL A 102 -49.26 32.60 15.39
N LEU A 103 -48.02 33.05 15.60
CA LEU A 103 -47.72 34.47 15.81
C LEU A 103 -47.92 35.31 14.54
N GLY A 104 -47.68 34.73 13.36
CA GLY A 104 -47.83 35.40 12.06
C GLY A 104 -49.26 35.47 11.51
N ILE A 105 -50.24 34.78 12.12
CA ILE A 105 -51.65 34.82 11.67
C ILE A 105 -52.21 36.23 11.74
N ASP A 106 -51.94 36.96 12.82
CA ASP A 106 -52.41 38.34 13.00
C ASP A 106 -51.79 39.28 11.96
N SER A 107 -50.46 39.20 11.77
CA SER A 107 -49.74 39.90 10.71
C SER A 107 -50.24 39.57 9.30
N THR A 108 -50.68 38.32 9.07
CA THR A 108 -51.26 37.90 7.79
C THR A 108 -52.63 38.54 7.56
N LEU A 109 -53.49 38.58 8.58
CA LEU A 109 -54.77 39.28 8.52
C LEU A 109 -54.57 40.78 8.24
N VAL A 110 -53.53 41.39 8.82
CA VAL A 110 -53.14 42.79 8.57
C VAL A 110 -52.71 43.04 7.12
N VAL A 111 -52.03 42.11 6.45
CA VAL A 111 -51.66 42.25 5.02
C VAL A 111 -52.89 42.17 4.11
N PHE A 112 -53.83 41.27 4.42
CA PHE A 112 -55.04 41.08 3.63
C PHE A 112 -56.14 42.10 3.94
N PHE A 113 -56.11 42.72 5.12
CA PHE A 113 -57.03 43.77 5.57
C PHE A 113 -56.24 44.94 6.20
N PRO A 114 -55.52 45.74 5.38
CA PRO A 114 -54.65 46.79 5.89
C PRO A 114 -55.44 47.96 6.46
N ASP A 115 -55.09 48.38 7.68
CA ASP A 115 -55.63 49.61 8.29
C ASP A 115 -55.06 50.87 7.58
N PRO A 116 -55.88 51.90 7.29
CA PRO A 116 -55.44 53.08 6.54
C PRO A 116 -54.39 53.97 7.25
N ILE A 117 -54.04 53.67 8.52
CA ILE A 117 -53.09 54.44 9.34
C ILE A 117 -51.72 53.75 9.43
N MET A 118 -51.53 52.62 8.75
CA MET A 118 -50.36 51.77 8.95
C MET A 118 -49.10 52.32 8.24
N GLY A 119 -48.01 52.48 8.99
CA GLY A 119 -46.75 52.99 8.46
C GLY A 119 -45.98 51.97 7.58
N PRO A 120 -45.12 52.41 6.65
CA PRO A 120 -44.44 51.53 5.68
C PRO A 120 -43.54 50.47 6.31
N LYS A 121 -43.00 50.72 7.50
CA LYS A 121 -42.21 49.72 8.26
C LYS A 121 -43.07 48.60 8.83
N GLN A 122 -44.27 48.92 9.29
CA GLN A 122 -45.20 47.94 9.87
C GLN A 122 -45.76 47.04 8.78
N TYR A 123 -46.06 47.61 7.60
CA TYR A 123 -46.44 46.85 6.41
C TYR A 123 -45.34 45.86 5.96
N LEU A 124 -44.08 46.29 5.95
CA LEU A 124 -42.95 45.40 5.63
C LEU A 124 -42.82 44.22 6.62
N ILE A 125 -42.99 44.46 7.92
CA ILE A 125 -42.94 43.42 8.96
C ILE A 125 -44.08 42.42 8.75
N SER A 126 -45.31 42.91 8.49
CA SER A 126 -46.46 42.04 8.26
C SER A 126 -46.30 41.15 7.02
N TRP A 127 -45.66 41.65 5.96
CA TRP A 127 -45.30 40.83 4.79
C TRP A 127 -44.26 39.76 5.11
N VAL A 128 -43.23 40.09 5.88
CA VAL A 128 -42.19 39.13 6.31
C VAL A 128 -42.81 38.02 7.16
N ASP A 129 -43.69 38.37 8.10
CA ASP A 129 -44.42 37.42 8.92
C ASP A 129 -45.35 36.54 8.07
N THR A 130 -46.04 37.12 7.08
CA THR A 130 -46.91 36.36 6.16
C THR A 130 -46.12 35.35 5.34
N ILE A 131 -44.94 35.72 4.83
CA ILE A 131 -44.06 34.80 4.10
C ILE A 131 -43.52 33.72 5.04
N SER A 132 -43.21 34.06 6.29
CA SER A 132 -42.76 33.08 7.30
C SER A 132 -43.82 32.01 7.61
N VAL A 133 -45.12 32.36 7.58
CA VAL A 133 -46.23 31.40 7.72
C VAL A 133 -46.20 30.36 6.58
N VAL A 134 -46.04 30.82 5.33
CA VAL A 134 -45.95 29.93 4.15
C VAL A 134 -44.73 29.02 4.25
N ILE A 135 -43.58 29.57 4.64
CA ILE A 135 -42.36 28.78 4.84
C ILE A 135 -42.55 27.75 5.95
N GLY A 136 -43.22 28.11 7.05
CA GLY A 136 -43.53 27.19 8.15
C GLY A 136 -44.42 26.03 7.71
N LEU A 137 -45.46 26.31 6.91
CA LEU A 137 -46.37 25.28 6.37
C LEU A 137 -45.66 24.27 5.45
N ILE A 138 -44.60 24.69 4.75
CA ILE A 138 -43.74 23.82 3.92
C ILE A 138 -42.69 23.10 4.78
N ALA A 139 -42.09 23.80 5.74
CA ALA A 139 -41.01 23.29 6.57
C ALA A 139 -41.47 22.18 7.52
N ILE A 140 -42.67 22.26 8.11
CA ILE A 140 -43.16 21.25 9.07
C ILE A 140 -43.27 19.85 8.43
N PRO A 141 -43.94 19.65 7.27
CA PRO A 141 -43.95 18.35 6.57
C PRO A 141 -42.55 17.86 6.20
N PHE A 142 -41.68 18.76 5.74
CA PHE A 142 -40.28 18.42 5.42
C PHE A 142 -39.51 17.92 6.65
N LEU A 143 -39.54 18.66 7.75
CA LEU A 143 -38.91 18.30 9.03
C LEU A 143 -39.48 16.99 9.59
N TRP A 144 -40.78 16.77 9.44
CA TRP A 144 -41.40 15.50 9.84
C TRP A 144 -40.93 14.31 8.99
N SER A 145 -40.72 14.50 7.67
CA SER A 145 -40.28 13.45 6.76
C SER A 145 -38.89 12.89 7.11
N ILE A 146 -38.00 13.73 7.64
CA ILE A 146 -36.63 13.37 8.00
C ILE A 146 -36.49 12.80 9.43
N ARG A 147 -37.59 12.65 10.18
CA ARG A 147 -37.59 12.19 11.60
C ARG A 147 -36.86 10.87 11.85
N LYS A 148 -36.82 9.98 10.86
CA LYS A 148 -36.10 8.70 10.97
C LYS A 148 -34.59 8.86 11.01
N ALA A 149 -34.04 9.98 10.50
CA ALA A 149 -32.61 10.31 10.58
C ALA A 149 -32.16 10.81 11.97
N PHE A 150 -33.09 10.93 12.93
CA PHE A 150 -32.83 11.31 14.32
C PHE A 150 -33.22 10.16 15.26
N PRO A 151 -32.47 9.04 15.30
CA PRO A 151 -32.86 7.85 16.07
C PRO A 151 -32.53 7.94 17.57
N ALA A 152 -31.77 8.96 18.03
CA ALA A 152 -31.19 8.96 19.37
C ALA A 152 -32.26 9.02 20.47
N ARG A 153 -32.17 8.08 21.43
CA ARG A 153 -33.12 7.94 22.55
C ARG A 153 -32.74 8.86 23.71
N ILE A 154 -33.75 9.43 24.39
CA ILE A 154 -33.58 10.24 25.62
C ILE A 154 -34.03 9.40 26.82
N GLY A 155 -33.29 9.44 27.93
CA GLY A 155 -33.65 8.74 29.16
C GLY A 155 -34.89 9.36 29.83
N ARG A 156 -35.87 8.54 30.20
CA ARG A 156 -37.16 8.99 30.78
C ARG A 156 -37.00 9.82 32.07
N ILE A 157 -36.02 9.49 32.91
CA ILE A 157 -35.76 10.20 34.18
C ILE A 157 -35.15 11.58 33.94
N SER A 158 -34.25 11.71 32.96
CA SER A 158 -33.63 13.00 32.61
C SER A 158 -34.65 14.00 32.09
N TRP A 159 -35.71 13.53 31.42
CA TRP A 159 -36.78 14.39 30.93
C TRP A 159 -37.61 15.01 32.06
N ALA A 160 -37.99 14.22 33.07
CA ALA A 160 -38.77 14.71 34.19
C ALA A 160 -38.02 15.77 35.02
N VAL A 161 -36.74 15.52 35.30
CA VAL A 161 -35.90 16.47 36.07
C VAL A 161 -35.66 17.75 35.28
N ALA A 162 -35.38 17.64 33.97
CA ALA A 162 -35.17 18.81 33.13
C ALA A 162 -36.44 19.64 32.94
N ALA A 163 -37.61 19.00 32.75
CA ALA A 163 -38.89 19.69 32.67
C ALA A 163 -39.18 20.45 33.98
N LEU A 164 -38.89 19.83 35.14
CA LEU A 164 -39.06 20.46 36.44
C LEU A 164 -38.13 21.68 36.63
N VAL A 165 -36.85 21.56 36.24
CA VAL A 165 -35.90 22.68 36.29
C VAL A 165 -36.29 23.79 35.33
N PHE A 166 -36.73 23.45 34.12
CA PHE A 166 -37.17 24.43 33.11
C PHE A 166 -38.40 25.18 33.58
N VAL A 167 -39.48 24.47 33.91
CA VAL A 167 -40.76 25.06 34.31
C VAL A 167 -40.62 25.80 35.65
N GLY A 168 -39.95 25.22 36.63
CA GLY A 168 -39.70 25.87 37.92
C GLY A 168 -38.88 27.15 37.78
N GLY A 169 -37.79 27.09 37.02
CA GLY A 169 -36.92 28.23 36.75
C GLY A 169 -37.59 29.34 35.95
N PHE A 170 -38.34 28.99 34.89
CA PHE A 170 -39.12 29.95 34.11
C PHE A 170 -40.21 30.61 34.95
N THR A 171 -41.01 29.83 35.68
CA THR A 171 -42.08 30.39 36.51
C THR A 171 -41.53 31.31 37.60
N ALA A 172 -40.43 30.92 38.26
CA ALA A 172 -39.78 31.78 39.25
C ALA A 172 -39.27 33.08 38.62
N THR A 173 -38.59 33.00 37.48
CA THR A 173 -38.05 34.17 36.77
C THR A 173 -39.18 35.10 36.31
N THR A 174 -40.29 34.56 35.79
CA THR A 174 -41.47 35.33 35.38
C THR A 174 -42.15 36.02 36.55
N LEU A 175 -42.36 35.32 37.68
CA LEU A 175 -42.99 35.91 38.86
C LEU A 175 -42.14 37.01 39.47
N ILE A 176 -40.82 36.82 39.55
CA ILE A 176 -39.86 37.81 40.04
C ILE A 176 -39.85 39.04 39.13
N THR A 177 -39.74 38.84 37.81
CA THR A 177 -39.71 39.93 36.82
C THR A 177 -41.02 40.72 36.83
N TRP A 178 -42.16 40.03 36.92
CA TRP A 178 -43.47 40.64 36.99
C TRP A 178 -43.70 41.42 38.31
N TYR A 179 -43.19 40.90 39.44
CA TYR A 179 -43.21 41.61 40.73
C TYR A 179 -42.42 42.93 40.65
N PHE A 180 -41.19 42.89 40.15
CA PHE A 180 -40.38 44.11 39.98
C PHE A 180 -40.99 45.09 38.96
N GLY A 181 -41.60 44.57 37.88
CA GLY A 181 -42.27 45.39 36.87
C GLY A 181 -43.47 46.18 37.39
N ARG A 182 -44.11 45.77 38.49
CA ARG A 182 -45.20 46.54 39.13
C ARG A 182 -44.71 47.77 39.88
N HIS A 183 -43.44 47.78 40.28
CA HIS A 183 -42.84 48.83 41.09
C HIS A 183 -41.94 49.78 40.27
N LEU A 184 -41.81 49.56 38.97
CA LEU A 184 -41.01 50.39 38.06
C LEU A 184 -41.92 51.39 37.30
N PRO A 185 -41.70 52.71 37.42
CA PRO A 185 -42.52 53.70 36.73
C PRO A 185 -42.28 53.67 35.21
N GLY A 186 -43.37 53.75 34.44
CA GLY A 186 -43.33 53.86 32.97
C GLY A 186 -43.27 52.54 32.20
N VAL A 187 -43.37 51.38 32.88
CA VAL A 187 -43.31 50.06 32.25
C VAL A 187 -44.40 49.15 32.82
N THR A 188 -45.13 48.44 31.96
CA THR A 188 -46.07 47.41 32.43
C THR A 188 -45.33 46.12 32.75
N PRO A 189 -45.73 45.36 33.78
CA PRO A 189 -45.12 44.07 34.11
C PRO A 189 -45.10 43.09 32.94
N GLN A 190 -46.11 43.16 32.07
CA GLN A 190 -46.22 42.34 30.85
C GLN A 190 -45.10 42.68 29.85
N ASN A 191 -44.86 43.96 29.59
CA ASN A 191 -43.82 44.41 28.65
C ASN A 191 -42.42 44.05 29.15
N LEU A 192 -42.19 44.09 30.47
CA LEU A 192 -40.90 43.73 31.06
C LEU A 192 -40.61 42.22 30.96
N VAL A 193 -41.63 41.37 31.14
CA VAL A 193 -41.52 39.92 30.93
C VAL A 193 -41.28 39.58 29.46
N LEU A 194 -42.00 40.22 28.54
CA LEU A 194 -41.80 40.05 27.10
C LEU A 194 -40.39 40.44 26.65
N HIS A 195 -39.86 41.56 27.18
CA HIS A 195 -38.49 41.98 26.94
C HIS A 195 -37.46 40.98 27.48
N GLY A 196 -37.68 40.42 28.68
CA GLY A 196 -36.83 39.37 29.24
C GLY A 196 -36.81 38.07 28.41
N LEU A 197 -37.94 37.74 27.77
CA LEU A 197 -38.06 36.62 26.82
C LEU A 197 -37.49 36.94 25.43
N GLY A 198 -37.00 38.15 25.20
CA GLY A 198 -36.44 38.59 23.93
C GLY A 198 -37.48 38.91 22.85
N ILE A 199 -38.72 39.19 23.26
CA ILE A 199 -39.85 39.55 22.40
C ILE A 199 -40.07 41.07 22.48
N ASP A 200 -39.45 41.82 21.58
CA ASP A 200 -39.53 43.29 21.53
C ASP A 200 -40.68 43.75 20.62
N ILE A 201 -41.93 43.63 21.09
CA ILE A 201 -43.13 44.03 20.33
C ILE A 201 -43.39 45.55 20.37
N VAL A 202 -42.63 46.34 21.14
CA VAL A 202 -42.89 47.79 21.32
C VAL A 202 -41.62 48.61 21.06
N PRO A 203 -41.68 49.72 20.30
CA PRO A 203 -40.52 50.56 20.01
C PRO A 203 -40.02 51.23 21.30
N GLU A 204 -38.80 50.90 21.70
CA GLU A 204 -38.03 51.47 22.83
C GLU A 204 -38.82 51.55 24.14
N LEU A 205 -38.40 50.79 25.15
CA LEU A 205 -38.69 51.13 26.55
C LEU A 205 -38.20 52.56 26.82
N LYS A 206 -39.03 53.58 26.58
CA LYS A 206 -38.83 54.97 27.00
C LYS A 206 -39.07 55.08 28.51
N GLY A 207 -38.35 54.26 29.26
CA GLY A 207 -38.39 54.17 30.72
C GLY A 207 -36.98 54.24 31.31
N PRO A 208 -36.85 54.45 32.63
CA PRO A 208 -35.57 54.60 33.30
C PRO A 208 -34.67 53.37 33.09
N HIS A 209 -33.34 53.57 33.04
CA HIS A 209 -32.32 52.51 32.86
C HIS A 209 -32.56 51.25 33.71
N ALA A 210 -33.18 51.40 34.88
CA ALA A 210 -33.56 50.32 35.77
C ALA A 210 -34.43 49.24 35.11
N ALA A 211 -35.38 49.59 34.23
CA ALA A 211 -36.24 48.61 33.57
C ALA A 211 -35.48 47.77 32.53
N ALA A 212 -34.57 48.37 31.77
CA ALA A 212 -33.71 47.65 30.84
C ALA A 212 -32.76 46.67 31.56
N VAL A 213 -32.25 47.07 32.74
CA VAL A 213 -31.39 46.22 33.58
C VAL A 213 -32.18 45.01 34.11
N VAL A 214 -33.39 45.20 34.64
CA VAL A 214 -34.23 44.10 35.15
C VAL A 214 -34.63 43.14 34.03
N GLY A 215 -35.00 43.66 32.85
CA GLY A 215 -35.29 42.82 31.68
C GLY A 215 -34.08 42.02 31.20
N THR A 216 -32.88 42.62 31.21
CA THR A 216 -31.63 41.93 30.86
C THR A 216 -31.30 40.83 31.88
N ILE A 217 -31.46 41.09 33.17
CA ILE A 217 -31.25 40.09 34.24
C ILE A 217 -32.24 38.93 34.08
N ALA A 218 -33.51 39.22 33.81
CA ALA A 218 -34.52 38.20 33.54
C ALA A 218 -34.12 37.34 32.33
N SER A 219 -33.64 37.96 31.24
CA SER A 219 -33.13 37.24 30.06
C SER A 219 -31.96 36.30 30.38
N VAL A 220 -31.06 36.71 31.29
CA VAL A 220 -29.96 35.88 31.77
C VAL A 220 -30.49 34.66 32.54
N PHE A 221 -31.45 34.84 33.45
CA PHE A 221 -32.02 33.72 34.20
C PHE A 221 -32.84 32.76 33.32
N TYR A 222 -33.66 33.27 32.41
CA TYR A 222 -34.33 32.43 31.41
C TYR A 222 -33.30 31.64 30.57
N GLY A 223 -32.19 32.26 30.18
CA GLY A 223 -31.07 31.61 29.51
C GLY A 223 -30.41 30.52 30.37
N ILE A 224 -30.10 30.80 31.65
CA ILE A 224 -29.46 29.84 32.56
C ILE A 224 -30.35 28.62 32.81
N PHE A 225 -31.64 28.82 33.13
CA PHE A 225 -32.54 27.69 33.39
C PHE A 225 -32.81 26.87 32.12
N SER A 226 -32.89 27.52 30.96
CA SER A 226 -32.90 26.83 29.65
C SER A 226 -31.65 26.00 29.45
N ALA A 227 -30.47 26.57 29.71
CA ALA A 227 -29.19 25.89 29.54
C ALA A 227 -29.03 24.70 30.49
N ILE A 228 -29.47 24.82 31.76
CA ILE A 228 -29.42 23.72 32.74
C ILE A 228 -30.40 22.62 32.38
N ALA A 229 -31.65 22.95 32.09
CA ALA A 229 -32.65 21.96 31.67
C ALA A 229 -32.16 21.20 30.44
N VAL A 230 -31.56 21.92 29.50
CA VAL A 230 -31.00 21.34 28.30
C VAL A 230 -29.80 20.48 28.63
N TYR A 231 -28.82 20.94 29.40
CA TYR A 231 -27.70 20.11 29.85
C TYR A 231 -28.17 18.77 30.46
N LEU A 232 -29.26 18.78 31.24
CA LEU A 232 -29.83 17.58 31.85
C LEU A 232 -30.48 16.64 30.82
N ILE A 233 -31.18 17.15 29.80
CA ILE A 233 -31.73 16.36 28.68
C ILE A 233 -30.60 15.86 27.76
N LEU A 234 -29.56 16.66 27.62
CA LEU A 234 -28.48 16.44 26.69
C LEU A 234 -27.44 15.46 27.25
N ARG A 235 -27.26 15.39 28.57
CA ARG A 235 -26.47 14.37 29.27
C ARG A 235 -26.91 12.99 28.82
N GLY A 236 -26.13 12.39 27.94
CA GLY A 236 -26.47 11.15 27.23
C GLY A 236 -26.78 10.00 28.18
N TYR A 237 -27.60 9.07 27.70
CA TYR A 237 -27.82 7.79 28.37
C TYR A 237 -26.47 7.08 28.54
N ARG A 238 -26.08 6.78 29.78
CA ARG A 238 -24.91 5.94 30.03
C ARG A 238 -25.30 4.50 29.71
N MET A 239 -24.64 3.88 28.72
CA MET A 239 -24.72 2.43 28.64
C MET A 239 -24.09 1.83 29.91
N PRO A 240 -24.69 0.79 30.50
CA PRO A 240 -23.99 -0.09 31.45
C PRO A 240 -22.71 -0.61 30.80
N ASN A 241 -21.65 -0.79 31.58
CA ASN A 241 -20.41 -1.37 31.06
C ASN A 241 -20.69 -2.75 30.45
N THR A 242 -20.45 -2.93 29.15
CA THR A 242 -20.77 -4.16 28.38
C THR A 242 -19.58 -5.09 28.22
N TRP A 243 -18.44 -4.81 28.88
CA TRP A 243 -17.33 -5.75 28.92
C TRP A 243 -17.80 -7.06 29.55
N THR A 244 -17.58 -8.17 28.85
CA THR A 244 -17.84 -9.54 29.31
C THR A 244 -16.64 -10.41 28.98
N ALA A 245 -16.39 -11.44 29.79
CA ALA A 245 -15.32 -12.39 29.55
C ALA A 245 -15.44 -13.07 28.16
N GLU A 246 -16.66 -13.42 27.76
CA GLU A 246 -16.94 -14.03 26.45
C GLU A 246 -16.55 -13.12 25.28
N HIS A 247 -16.81 -11.82 25.35
CA HIS A 247 -16.39 -10.88 24.31
C HIS A 247 -14.87 -10.78 24.21
N GLU A 248 -14.16 -10.78 25.35
CA GLU A 248 -12.69 -10.78 25.34
C GLU A 248 -12.14 -12.07 24.72
N VAL A 249 -12.64 -13.25 25.11
CA VAL A 249 -12.24 -14.53 24.52
C VAL A 249 -12.48 -14.54 23.00
N ARG A 250 -13.64 -14.05 22.54
CA ARG A 250 -13.93 -13.97 21.10
C ARG A 250 -13.00 -13.00 20.35
N LEU A 251 -12.62 -11.88 20.97
CA LEU A 251 -11.60 -10.99 20.41
C LEU A 251 -10.24 -11.68 20.31
N ARG A 252 -9.85 -12.51 21.30
CA ARG A 252 -8.61 -13.29 21.24
C ARG A 252 -8.61 -14.29 20.09
N GLU A 253 -9.75 -14.94 19.81
CA GLU A 253 -9.89 -15.83 18.64
C GLU A 253 -9.67 -15.07 17.33
N LEU A 254 -10.25 -13.87 17.19
CA LEU A 254 -10.05 -13.03 16.00
C LEU A 254 -8.60 -12.54 15.88
N LEU A 255 -7.97 -12.15 16.99
CA LEU A 255 -6.56 -11.72 17.01
C LEU A 255 -5.59 -12.86 16.69
N GLN A 256 -5.97 -14.08 17.01
CA GLN A 256 -5.16 -15.26 16.74
C GLN A 256 -5.01 -15.53 15.23
N GLU A 257 -6.06 -15.27 14.46
CA GLU A 257 -6.06 -15.45 13.01
C GLU A 257 -5.68 -14.16 12.26
N TYR A 258 -6.19 -13.00 12.70
CA TYR A 258 -6.09 -11.72 11.97
C TYR A 258 -5.31 -10.63 12.72
N GLY A 259 -4.74 -10.91 13.90
CA GLY A 259 -3.99 -9.93 14.69
C GLY A 259 -2.68 -9.47 14.05
N GLY A 260 -2.26 -10.07 12.94
CA GLY A 260 -1.13 -9.61 12.13
C GLY A 260 -1.46 -8.41 11.24
N ASN A 261 -2.74 -8.09 11.03
CA ASN A 261 -3.18 -7.02 10.13
C ASN A 261 -2.79 -5.63 10.62
N ASP A 262 -2.74 -5.43 11.94
CA ASP A 262 -2.42 -4.15 12.56
C ASP A 262 -1.62 -4.35 13.85
N SER A 263 -0.52 -3.62 14.02
CA SER A 263 0.33 -3.63 15.21
C SER A 263 -0.41 -3.21 16.49
N LEU A 264 -1.50 -2.45 16.35
CA LEU A 264 -2.28 -1.96 17.48
C LEU A 264 -3.49 -2.83 17.83
N SER A 265 -3.74 -3.90 17.06
CA SER A 265 -4.93 -4.74 17.19
C SER A 265 -5.06 -5.39 18.58
N TYR A 266 -3.96 -5.76 19.24
CA TYR A 266 -4.01 -6.39 20.56
C TYR A 266 -4.53 -5.44 21.65
N PHE A 267 -4.33 -4.12 21.51
CA PHE A 267 -4.87 -3.10 22.42
C PHE A 267 -6.39 -2.96 22.34
N ALA A 268 -7.05 -3.64 21.39
CA ALA A 268 -8.50 -3.78 21.38
C ALA A 268 -9.01 -4.57 22.60
N THR A 269 -8.17 -5.41 23.20
CA THR A 269 -8.54 -6.26 24.36
C THR A 269 -8.58 -5.52 25.69
N ARG A 270 -8.36 -4.19 25.71
CA ARG A 270 -8.46 -3.38 26.93
C ARG A 270 -9.86 -3.46 27.54
N ARG A 271 -9.92 -3.65 28.86
CA ARG A 271 -11.19 -3.81 29.61
C ARG A 271 -11.93 -2.50 29.88
N ASP A 272 -11.36 -1.34 29.52
CA ASP A 272 -12.05 -0.05 29.48
C ASP A 272 -12.72 0.24 28.13
N LYS A 273 -12.56 -0.65 27.15
CA LYS A 273 -13.22 -0.60 25.83
C LYS A 273 -14.44 -1.51 25.80
N GLN A 274 -15.45 -1.07 25.06
CA GLN A 274 -16.64 -1.82 24.69
C GLN A 274 -16.47 -2.40 23.28
N THR A 275 -17.16 -3.49 22.97
CA THR A 275 -17.00 -4.21 21.70
C THR A 275 -18.33 -4.25 20.93
N VAL A 276 -18.27 -4.00 19.62
CA VAL A 276 -19.37 -4.26 18.68
C VAL A 276 -18.86 -5.20 17.59
N PHE A 277 -19.48 -6.38 17.49
CA PHE A 277 -19.18 -7.36 16.46
C PHE A 277 -19.94 -7.07 15.16
N SER A 278 -19.37 -7.50 14.04
CA SER A 278 -20.09 -7.63 12.78
C SER A 278 -21.23 -8.65 12.92
N PRO A 279 -22.29 -8.58 12.08
CA PRO A 279 -23.41 -9.53 12.15
C PRO A 279 -23.02 -11.00 11.97
N ASP A 280 -21.92 -11.28 11.28
CA ASP A 280 -21.34 -12.62 11.08
C ASP A 280 -20.31 -13.00 12.17
N HIS A 281 -20.04 -12.12 13.14
CA HIS A 281 -19.08 -12.31 14.22
C HIS A 281 -17.64 -12.59 13.77
N ARG A 282 -17.26 -12.19 12.54
CA ARG A 282 -15.91 -12.36 11.98
C ARG A 282 -15.03 -11.11 12.09
N ALA A 283 -15.59 -9.97 12.49
CA ALA A 283 -14.86 -8.76 12.80
C ALA A 283 -15.49 -8.02 14.00
N ALA A 284 -14.72 -7.17 14.66
CA ALA A 284 -15.20 -6.35 15.78
C ALA A 284 -14.52 -4.98 15.82
N ILE A 285 -15.24 -3.99 16.34
CA ILE A 285 -14.70 -2.66 16.69
C ILE A 285 -14.77 -2.51 18.19
N THR A 286 -13.64 -2.08 18.77
CA THR A 286 -13.55 -1.76 20.19
C THR A 286 -13.44 -0.25 20.38
N TYR A 287 -14.23 0.30 21.29
CA TYR A 287 -14.34 1.75 21.48
C TYR A 287 -14.54 2.12 22.95
N ARG A 288 -14.26 3.37 23.29
CA ARG A 288 -14.56 3.97 24.61
C ARG A 288 -15.29 5.28 24.43
N MET A 289 -16.13 5.63 25.40
CA MET A 289 -16.79 6.94 25.45
C MET A 289 -15.86 7.99 26.08
N VAL A 290 -15.61 9.06 25.34
CA VAL A 290 -14.91 10.26 25.82
C VAL A 290 -15.79 11.48 25.55
N GLY A 291 -16.40 12.04 26.60
CA GLY A 291 -17.45 13.05 26.44
C GLY A 291 -18.65 12.48 25.66
N SER A 292 -18.98 13.12 24.52
CA SER A 292 -20.02 12.67 23.58
C SER A 292 -19.47 11.87 22.39
N VAL A 293 -18.16 11.60 22.37
CA VAL A 293 -17.48 10.89 21.27
C VAL A 293 -17.35 9.41 21.62
N CYS A 294 -17.83 8.57 20.71
CA CYS A 294 -17.62 7.13 20.69
C CYS A 294 -16.30 6.89 19.95
N LEU A 295 -15.21 6.78 20.70
CA LEU A 295 -13.85 6.77 20.16
C LEU A 295 -13.32 5.34 20.05
N ALA A 296 -13.18 4.84 18.82
CA ALA A 296 -12.46 3.62 18.49
C ALA A 296 -10.95 3.91 18.34
N SER A 297 -10.15 2.87 18.47
CA SER A 297 -8.70 2.91 18.23
C SER A 297 -8.30 1.66 17.47
N SER A 298 -7.24 1.73 16.66
CA SER A 298 -6.75 0.64 15.80
C SER A 298 -7.73 0.27 14.68
N ASP A 299 -7.29 -0.60 13.78
CA ASP A 299 -8.17 -1.19 12.78
C ASP A 299 -9.24 -2.09 13.43
N PRO A 300 -10.37 -2.37 12.73
CA PRO A 300 -11.29 -3.41 13.14
C PRO A 300 -10.55 -4.76 13.30
N VAL A 301 -10.82 -5.47 14.39
CA VAL A 301 -10.17 -6.75 14.69
C VAL A 301 -10.93 -7.88 14.00
N GLY A 302 -10.26 -8.67 13.15
CA GLY A 302 -10.84 -9.82 12.44
C GLY A 302 -10.69 -9.73 10.92
N ASP A 303 -11.50 -10.49 10.18
CA ASP A 303 -11.42 -10.61 8.72
C ASP A 303 -11.68 -9.25 8.03
N PRO A 304 -10.73 -8.73 7.22
CA PRO A 304 -10.91 -7.52 6.42
C PRO A 304 -12.19 -7.49 5.56
N ALA A 305 -12.66 -8.65 5.09
CA ALA A 305 -13.91 -8.75 4.32
C ALA A 305 -15.14 -8.35 5.15
N SER A 306 -15.10 -8.53 6.47
CA SER A 306 -16.20 -8.22 7.39
C SER A 306 -16.03 -6.87 8.10
N TRP A 307 -14.96 -6.12 7.84
CA TRP A 307 -14.69 -4.80 8.45
C TRP A 307 -15.81 -3.79 8.18
N GLY A 308 -16.27 -3.67 6.93
CA GLY A 308 -17.35 -2.73 6.60
C GLY A 308 -18.63 -3.00 7.40
N ALA A 309 -18.99 -4.28 7.57
CA ALA A 309 -20.16 -4.67 8.36
C ALA A 309 -19.99 -4.36 9.86
N ALA A 310 -18.79 -4.51 10.41
CA ALA A 310 -18.46 -4.11 11.79
C ALA A 310 -18.55 -2.58 11.98
N ILE A 311 -17.98 -1.80 11.04
CA ILE A 311 -18.03 -0.33 11.04
C ILE A 311 -19.48 0.16 11.00
N GLN A 312 -20.30 -0.39 10.12
CA GLN A 312 -21.73 -0.06 10.06
C GLN A 312 -22.49 -0.43 11.33
N ALA A 313 -22.18 -1.58 11.95
CA ALA A 313 -22.81 -1.97 13.22
C ALA A 313 -22.44 -1.00 14.35
N TRP A 314 -21.17 -0.61 14.44
CA TRP A 314 -20.67 0.35 15.41
C TRP A 314 -21.24 1.76 15.20
N MET A 315 -21.27 2.26 13.96
CA MET A 315 -21.87 3.56 13.65
C MET A 315 -23.38 3.59 13.97
N ARG A 316 -24.11 2.49 13.70
CA ARG A 316 -25.52 2.36 14.11
C ARG A 316 -25.68 2.38 15.62
N ALA A 317 -24.79 1.72 16.36
CA ALA A 317 -24.78 1.77 17.83
C ALA A 317 -24.55 3.21 18.32
N ALA A 318 -23.54 3.91 17.80
CA ALA A 318 -23.25 5.30 18.14
C ALA A 318 -24.46 6.22 17.88
N ARG A 319 -25.09 6.11 16.70
CA ARG A 319 -26.29 6.89 16.34
C ARG A 319 -27.48 6.62 17.25
N THR A 320 -27.69 5.38 17.68
CA THR A 320 -28.80 5.00 18.58
C THR A 320 -28.75 5.74 19.93
N TYR A 321 -27.54 6.05 20.40
CA TYR A 321 -27.30 6.75 21.66
C TYR A 321 -26.95 8.24 21.48
N GLY A 322 -26.89 8.73 20.24
CA GLY A 322 -26.54 10.12 19.93
C GLY A 322 -25.06 10.44 20.21
N TRP A 323 -24.17 9.47 20.00
CA TRP A 323 -22.73 9.64 20.11
C TRP A 323 -22.11 9.91 18.75
N VAL A 324 -21.02 10.69 18.75
CA VAL A 324 -20.23 10.98 17.55
C VAL A 324 -19.23 9.84 17.35
N PRO A 325 -19.31 9.04 16.27
CA PRO A 325 -18.32 8.00 16.00
C PRO A 325 -17.01 8.62 15.48
N ALA A 326 -15.89 8.21 16.07
CA ALA A 326 -14.56 8.54 15.58
C ALA A 326 -13.59 7.37 15.83
N ALA A 327 -12.59 7.20 14.98
CA ALA A 327 -11.52 6.22 15.15
C ALA A 327 -10.16 6.91 15.03
N ILE A 328 -9.20 6.51 15.87
CA ILE A 328 -7.83 7.04 15.86
C ILE A 328 -6.80 5.93 15.71
N SER A 329 -5.60 6.30 15.28
CA SER A 329 -4.46 5.38 15.11
C SER A 329 -4.75 4.22 14.16
N VAL A 330 -5.64 4.41 13.18
CA VAL A 330 -5.98 3.39 12.18
C VAL A 330 -4.86 3.31 11.14
N SER A 331 -4.60 2.10 10.63
CA SER A 331 -3.68 1.90 9.52
C SER A 331 -4.25 2.50 8.23
N GLU A 332 -3.46 2.52 7.16
CA GLU A 332 -3.97 2.91 5.83
C GLU A 332 -5.10 1.99 5.35
N ALA A 333 -5.01 0.68 5.60
CA ALA A 333 -6.05 -0.28 5.23
C ALA A 333 -7.35 -0.01 6.01
N GLY A 334 -7.24 0.21 7.32
CA GLY A 334 -8.38 0.60 8.15
C GLY A 334 -8.98 1.94 7.75
N ALA A 335 -8.14 2.94 7.44
CA ALA A 335 -8.58 4.25 6.96
C ALA A 335 -9.41 4.15 5.68
N ARG A 336 -8.99 3.30 4.72
CA ARG A 336 -9.75 3.02 3.50
C ARG A 336 -11.10 2.36 3.81
N ALA A 337 -11.14 1.44 4.77
CA ALA A 337 -12.39 0.81 5.20
C ALA A 337 -13.36 1.81 5.87
N PHE A 338 -12.86 2.66 6.78
CA PHE A 338 -13.67 3.72 7.40
C PHE A 338 -14.15 4.78 6.38
N ALA A 339 -13.30 5.15 5.42
CA ALA A 339 -13.67 6.07 4.34
C ALA A 339 -14.81 5.54 3.47
N LYS A 340 -14.76 4.24 3.14
CA LYS A 340 -15.81 3.56 2.36
C LYS A 340 -17.18 3.61 3.04
N GLU A 341 -17.20 3.64 4.37
CA GLU A 341 -18.43 3.76 5.18
C GLU A 341 -18.84 5.22 5.47
N GLY A 342 -18.15 6.19 4.88
CA GLY A 342 -18.55 7.60 4.85
C GLY A 342 -17.95 8.48 5.96
N LEU A 343 -16.85 8.05 6.60
CA LEU A 343 -16.04 8.89 7.49
C LEU A 343 -14.97 9.66 6.71
N SER A 344 -14.67 10.88 7.14
CA SER A 344 -13.55 11.68 6.66
C SER A 344 -12.24 11.19 7.30
N ILE A 345 -11.16 11.17 6.52
CA ILE A 345 -9.84 10.71 6.96
C ILE A 345 -8.86 11.88 7.02
N THR A 346 -8.05 11.94 8.08
CA THR A 346 -6.93 12.86 8.19
C THR A 346 -5.73 12.13 8.78
N ARG A 347 -4.52 12.41 8.29
CA ARG A 347 -3.29 11.82 8.83
C ARG A 347 -3.03 12.35 10.24
N MET A 348 -2.82 11.44 11.19
CA MET A 348 -2.64 11.77 12.60
C MET A 348 -1.15 11.80 12.97
N GLY A 349 -0.36 10.88 12.43
CA GLY A 349 1.08 10.76 12.70
C GLY A 349 1.65 9.47 12.13
N ASP A 350 2.82 9.07 12.61
CA ASP A 350 3.52 7.88 12.13
C ASP A 350 3.99 6.99 13.29
N GLU A 351 3.93 5.69 13.08
CA GLU A 351 4.45 4.68 13.99
C GLU A 351 5.87 4.27 13.59
N ALA A 352 6.77 4.15 14.57
CA ALA A 352 8.12 3.66 14.35
C ALA A 352 8.17 2.12 14.46
N VAL A 353 8.40 1.46 13.34
CA VAL A 353 8.51 0.00 13.25
C VAL A 353 9.95 -0.40 12.93
N LEU A 354 10.51 -1.30 13.72
CA LEU A 354 11.81 -1.92 13.47
C LEU A 354 11.62 -3.30 12.87
N THR A 355 12.43 -3.65 11.88
CA THR A 355 12.45 -4.98 11.27
C THR A 355 13.81 -5.63 11.50
N THR A 356 13.83 -6.94 11.77
CA THR A 356 15.06 -7.65 12.14
C THR A 356 16.04 -7.80 10.98
N ASP A 357 15.55 -7.79 9.74
CA ASP A 357 16.36 -7.87 8.52
C ASP A 357 17.15 -6.58 8.26
N ARG A 358 16.63 -5.41 8.69
CA ARG A 358 17.24 -4.10 8.48
C ARG A 358 17.98 -3.55 9.70
N PHE A 359 17.87 -4.21 10.86
CA PHE A 359 18.45 -3.74 12.11
C PHE A 359 19.79 -4.42 12.42
N SER A 360 20.88 -3.65 12.43
CA SER A 360 22.20 -4.12 12.86
C SER A 360 22.97 -3.01 13.56
N LEU A 361 23.45 -3.24 14.79
CA LEU A 361 24.28 -2.26 15.51
C LEU A 361 25.61 -1.93 14.81
N ASN A 362 26.02 -2.75 13.84
CA ASN A 362 27.19 -2.46 13.03
C ASN A 362 26.94 -1.35 12.00
N ASN A 363 25.68 -1.07 11.66
CA ASN A 363 25.30 -0.02 10.72
C ASN A 363 25.76 1.36 11.23
N THR A 364 26.36 2.15 10.33
CA THR A 364 26.83 3.52 10.58
C THR A 364 25.71 4.44 11.06
N SER A 365 24.49 4.25 10.55
CA SER A 365 23.30 5.02 10.97
C SER A 365 22.96 4.82 12.45
N LEU A 366 23.34 3.68 13.04
CA LEU A 366 23.05 3.32 14.44
C LEU A 366 24.23 3.60 15.39
N THR A 367 25.22 4.40 14.98
CA THR A 367 26.40 4.72 15.80
C THR A 367 26.02 5.26 17.18
N GLN A 368 25.02 6.14 17.27
CA GLN A 368 24.54 6.69 18.54
C GLN A 368 23.96 5.59 19.47
N VAL A 369 23.17 4.67 18.91
CA VAL A 369 22.57 3.55 19.65
C VAL A 369 23.66 2.57 20.09
N ARG A 370 24.61 2.24 19.21
CA ARG A 370 25.76 1.38 19.52
C ARG A 370 26.58 1.94 20.69
N GLN A 371 26.90 3.24 20.67
CA GLN A 371 27.64 3.89 21.77
C GLN A 371 26.84 3.88 23.08
N ALA A 372 25.53 4.10 23.03
CA ALA A 372 24.66 3.99 24.20
C ALA A 372 24.68 2.57 24.79
N CYS A 373 24.54 1.54 23.95
CA CYS A 373 24.58 0.14 24.35
C CYS A 373 25.93 -0.25 24.96
N GLN A 374 27.04 0.15 24.34
CA GLN A 374 28.39 -0.15 24.83
C GLN A 374 28.65 0.48 26.21
N ARG A 375 28.19 1.71 26.45
CA ARG A 375 28.30 2.35 27.77
C ARG A 375 27.55 1.58 28.85
N VAL A 376 26.32 1.16 28.57
CA VAL A 376 25.51 0.38 29.52
C VAL A 376 26.12 -1.00 29.78
N ARG A 377 26.61 -1.69 28.73
CA ARG A 377 27.33 -2.97 28.87
C ARG A 377 28.61 -2.83 29.70
N LYS A 378 29.42 -1.79 29.44
CA LYS A 378 30.66 -1.52 30.18
C LYS A 378 30.41 -1.22 31.66
N ALA A 379 29.25 -0.66 31.99
CA ALA A 379 28.82 -0.42 33.36
C ALA A 379 28.28 -1.68 34.08
N GLY A 380 28.37 -2.86 33.45
CA GLY A 380 28.02 -4.15 34.08
C GLY A 380 26.53 -4.52 34.05
N TYR A 381 25.72 -3.82 33.25
CA TYR A 381 24.30 -4.11 33.14
C TYR A 381 24.03 -5.28 32.19
N SER A 382 23.06 -6.11 32.55
CA SER A 382 22.64 -7.29 31.77
C SER A 382 21.19 -7.17 31.30
N LEU A 383 20.87 -7.91 30.23
CA LEU A 383 19.53 -7.93 29.62
C LEU A 383 18.86 -9.28 29.83
N ARG A 384 17.59 -9.28 30.20
CA ARG A 384 16.74 -10.48 30.26
C ARG A 384 15.48 -10.27 29.42
N ILE A 385 15.20 -11.24 28.55
CA ILE A 385 14.00 -11.27 27.69
C ILE A 385 13.23 -12.53 28.06
N ARG A 386 11.96 -12.41 28.46
CA ARG A 386 11.10 -13.54 28.87
C ARG A 386 9.64 -13.25 28.49
N ARG A 387 8.83 -14.28 28.24
CA ARG A 387 7.37 -14.07 28.09
C ARG A 387 6.70 -14.07 29.46
N HIS A 388 5.54 -13.42 29.58
CA HIS A 388 4.81 -13.35 30.85
C HIS A 388 4.48 -14.73 31.42
N ARG A 389 4.17 -15.71 30.56
CA ARG A 389 3.91 -17.10 30.97
C ARG A 389 5.11 -17.83 31.58
N ASP A 390 6.33 -17.32 31.35
CA ASP A 390 7.58 -17.90 31.86
C ASP A 390 7.98 -17.28 33.22
N LEU A 391 7.17 -16.35 33.74
CA LEU A 391 7.40 -15.64 34.99
C LEU A 391 6.49 -16.18 36.09
N SER A 392 7.00 -16.21 37.32
CA SER A 392 6.18 -16.51 38.50
C SER A 392 5.24 -15.34 38.85
N ASP A 393 4.13 -15.62 39.53
CA ASP A 393 3.20 -14.59 39.99
C ASP A 393 3.86 -13.54 40.90
N GLN A 394 4.88 -13.94 41.66
CA GLN A 394 5.64 -13.04 42.53
C GLN A 394 6.52 -12.09 41.70
N GLU A 395 7.19 -12.59 40.65
CA GLU A 395 7.96 -11.76 39.73
C GLU A 395 7.06 -10.76 38.98
N LEU A 396 5.88 -11.20 38.51
CA LEU A 396 4.92 -10.32 37.82
C LEU A 396 4.41 -9.20 38.74
N LYS A 397 4.08 -9.51 40.00
CA LYS A 397 3.70 -8.50 41.01
C LYS A 397 4.82 -7.51 41.29
N GLN A 398 6.05 -7.99 41.38
CA GLN A 398 7.22 -7.12 41.60
C GLN A 398 7.43 -6.17 40.42
N MET A 399 7.22 -6.64 39.19
CA MET A 399 7.31 -5.82 37.98
C MET A 399 6.22 -4.75 37.92
N GLN A 400 4.98 -5.08 38.30
CA GLN A 400 3.90 -4.11 38.44
C GLN A 400 4.28 -3.00 39.43
N GLN A 401 4.83 -3.38 40.59
CA GLN A 401 5.29 -2.42 41.60
C GLN A 401 6.38 -1.48 41.05
N TYR A 402 7.39 -2.01 40.35
CA TYR A 402 8.42 -1.18 39.73
C TYR A 402 7.87 -0.27 38.63
N ALA A 403 6.96 -0.78 37.79
CA ALA A 403 6.34 0.00 36.72
C ALA A 403 5.50 1.17 37.28
N ASP A 404 4.82 0.96 38.41
CA ASP A 404 4.06 1.99 39.14
C ASP A 404 4.97 3.00 39.84
N GLN A 405 6.06 2.54 40.47
CA GLN A 405 7.03 3.41 41.15
C GLN A 405 7.75 4.35 40.17
N TRP A 406 8.13 3.85 38.99
CA TRP A 406 8.82 4.63 37.96
C TRP A 406 7.87 5.42 37.06
N ARG A 407 6.60 5.55 37.43
CA ARG A 407 5.60 6.27 36.65
C ARG A 407 5.72 7.79 36.86
N HIS A 408 5.91 8.54 35.78
CA HIS A 408 5.87 10.00 35.80
C HIS A 408 4.46 10.52 35.44
N GLY A 409 3.75 11.13 36.42
CA GLY A 409 2.42 11.72 36.23
C GLY A 409 1.26 10.94 36.88
N ARG A 410 0.06 11.56 36.94
CA ARG A 410 -1.15 10.98 37.58
C ARG A 410 -2.02 10.11 36.65
N VAL A 411 -1.86 10.21 35.33
CA VAL A 411 -2.68 9.49 34.32
C VAL A 411 -1.74 8.73 33.38
N GLU A 412 -2.02 7.45 33.12
CA GLU A 412 -1.33 6.68 32.08
C GLU A 412 -1.69 7.22 30.70
N ARG A 413 -0.68 7.65 29.94
CA ARG A 413 -0.82 8.08 28.54
C ARG A 413 -1.01 6.86 27.64
N GLY A 414 -1.76 7.01 26.55
CA GLY A 414 -1.92 5.98 25.52
C GLY A 414 -3.26 5.26 25.54
N PHE A 415 -4.25 5.72 24.78
CA PHE A 415 -5.49 4.95 24.52
C PHE A 415 -5.26 3.92 23.41
N SER A 416 -4.42 4.28 22.44
CA SER A 416 -4.09 3.45 21.28
C SER A 416 -2.93 2.47 21.52
N MET A 417 -2.03 2.77 22.46
CA MET A 417 -0.76 2.03 22.64
C MET A 417 -0.41 1.69 24.09
N ALA A 418 -1.41 1.58 24.98
CA ALA A 418 -1.20 1.04 26.32
C ALA A 418 -2.30 0.04 26.65
N LEU A 419 -1.99 -1.06 27.31
CA LEU A 419 -2.95 -2.08 27.72
C LEU A 419 -3.49 -1.80 29.13
N ASN A 420 -2.73 -1.08 29.95
CA ASN A 420 -3.05 -0.66 31.31
C ASN A 420 -3.42 -1.83 32.26
N ARG A 421 -2.79 -3.00 32.06
CA ARG A 421 -2.94 -4.20 32.91
C ARG A 421 -1.70 -5.11 32.86
N LEU A 422 -0.52 -4.54 33.03
CA LEU A 422 0.75 -5.29 33.03
C LEU A 422 0.67 -6.48 34.01
N GLY A 423 1.05 -7.67 33.58
CA GLY A 423 1.08 -8.89 34.41
C GLY A 423 -0.28 -9.59 34.61
N ASP A 424 -1.26 -9.34 33.73
CA ASP A 424 -2.52 -10.10 33.71
C ASP A 424 -2.27 -11.58 33.33
N PRO A 425 -2.86 -12.56 34.04
CA PRO A 425 -2.70 -13.99 33.74
C PRO A 425 -3.17 -14.42 32.34
N ALA A 426 -4.05 -13.64 31.69
CA ALA A 426 -4.52 -13.90 30.34
C ALA A 426 -3.56 -13.40 29.24
N ASP A 427 -2.53 -12.62 29.60
CA ASP A 427 -1.61 -11.98 28.67
C ASP A 427 -0.24 -12.71 28.61
N GLY A 428 -0.27 -14.05 28.70
CA GLY A 428 0.93 -14.90 28.78
C GLY A 428 1.90 -14.79 27.59
N ARG A 429 1.41 -14.38 26.41
CA ARG A 429 2.23 -14.12 25.21
C ARG A 429 2.95 -12.77 25.20
N CYS A 430 2.62 -11.84 26.10
CA CYS A 430 3.34 -10.57 26.19
C CYS A 430 4.81 -10.82 26.52
N LEU A 431 5.67 -10.03 25.89
CA LEU A 431 7.12 -10.15 26.00
C LEU A 431 7.65 -9.06 26.92
N LEU A 432 8.45 -9.47 27.89
CA LEU A 432 9.12 -8.58 28.80
C LEU A 432 10.61 -8.49 28.45
N VAL A 433 11.12 -7.28 28.33
CA VAL A 433 12.54 -6.98 28.22
C VAL A 433 12.94 -6.14 29.43
N SER A 434 13.89 -6.63 30.20
CA SER A 434 14.32 -6.01 31.47
C SER A 434 15.83 -5.84 31.52
N ALA A 435 16.26 -4.69 32.02
CA ALA A 435 17.67 -4.39 32.27
C ALA A 435 17.96 -4.53 33.77
N HIS A 436 19.05 -5.21 34.10
CA HIS A 436 19.47 -5.49 35.47
C HIS A 436 20.88 -4.96 35.74
N ALA A 437 21.09 -4.36 36.90
CA ALA A 437 22.40 -3.98 37.41
C ALA A 437 23.22 -5.24 37.82
N ALA A 438 24.50 -5.03 38.16
CA ALA A 438 25.42 -6.12 38.52
C ALA A 438 25.01 -6.89 39.79
N ASP A 439 24.28 -6.24 40.70
CA ASP A 439 23.69 -6.82 41.91
C ASP A 439 22.36 -7.57 41.64
N GLY A 440 21.88 -7.57 40.40
CA GLY A 440 20.63 -8.20 39.98
C GLY A 440 19.39 -7.29 40.08
N GLN A 441 19.50 -6.07 40.61
CA GLN A 441 18.38 -5.13 40.71
C GLN A 441 17.90 -4.72 39.32
N MET A 442 16.58 -4.74 39.10
CA MET A 442 15.98 -4.26 37.86
C MET A 442 16.03 -2.73 37.81
N VAL A 443 16.49 -2.18 36.69
CA VAL A 443 16.62 -0.72 36.48
C VAL A 443 15.86 -0.21 35.27
N GLY A 444 15.30 -1.12 34.46
CA GLY A 444 14.49 -0.78 33.29
C GLY A 444 13.58 -1.94 32.89
N LEU A 445 12.42 -1.60 32.35
CA LEU A 445 11.38 -2.53 31.96
C LEU A 445 10.68 -2.04 30.70
N LEU A 446 10.66 -2.90 29.67
CA LEU A 446 9.82 -2.78 28.49
C LEU A 446 8.88 -3.97 28.41
N SER A 447 7.58 -3.73 28.27
CA SER A 447 6.57 -4.76 27.99
C SER A 447 6.08 -4.57 26.56
N PHE A 448 5.97 -5.67 25.82
CA PHE A 448 5.43 -5.68 24.47
C PHE A 448 4.26 -6.65 24.35
N VAL A 449 3.18 -6.19 23.70
CA VAL A 449 2.04 -7.03 23.34
C VAL A 449 2.29 -7.75 22.00
N PRO A 450 1.67 -8.91 21.76
CA PRO A 450 1.75 -9.60 20.47
C PRO A 450 1.16 -8.79 19.31
N TRP A 451 1.89 -8.74 18.19
CA TRP A 451 1.40 -8.31 16.89
C TRP A 451 1.40 -9.52 15.94
N GLY A 452 0.26 -10.19 15.83
CA GLY A 452 0.12 -11.43 15.09
C GLY A 452 1.01 -12.55 15.65
N ARG A 453 1.66 -13.32 14.76
CA ARG A 453 2.53 -14.45 15.14
C ARG A 453 4.00 -14.05 15.32
N THR A 454 4.47 -13.09 14.52
CA THR A 454 5.90 -12.75 14.39
C THR A 454 6.23 -11.30 14.76
N GLY A 455 5.24 -10.49 15.14
CA GLY A 455 5.46 -9.12 15.57
C GLY A 455 5.24 -8.94 17.07
N VAL A 456 5.80 -7.87 17.63
CA VAL A 456 5.45 -7.34 18.95
C VAL A 456 5.31 -5.82 18.90
N SER A 457 4.46 -5.26 19.76
CA SER A 457 4.23 -3.81 19.86
C SER A 457 4.44 -3.35 21.29
N LEU A 458 5.17 -2.27 21.48
CA LEU A 458 5.50 -1.75 22.81
C LEU A 458 4.23 -1.26 23.51
N ASP A 459 4.08 -1.69 24.76
CA ASP A 459 2.95 -1.36 25.63
C ASP A 459 3.43 -0.49 26.80
N VAL A 460 4.44 -0.98 27.55
CA VAL A 460 4.99 -0.26 28.71
C VAL A 460 6.46 0.01 28.48
N MET A 461 6.88 1.24 28.72
CA MET A 461 8.28 1.66 28.74
C MET A 461 8.56 2.41 30.06
N ARG A 462 9.37 1.81 30.93
CA ARG A 462 9.72 2.38 32.23
C ARG A 462 11.22 2.21 32.51
N ARG A 463 11.79 3.20 33.20
CA ARG A 463 13.19 3.24 33.61
C ARG A 463 13.29 3.82 35.01
N SER A 464 14.13 3.22 35.85
CA SER A 464 14.48 3.81 37.15
C SER A 464 15.12 5.19 36.95
N PRO A 465 14.84 6.17 37.83
CA PRO A 465 15.56 7.45 37.85
C PRO A 465 17.08 7.28 38.00
N GLU A 466 17.52 6.20 38.63
CA GLU A 466 18.93 5.88 38.90
C GLU A 466 19.60 5.11 37.75
N ALA A 467 18.85 4.73 36.71
CA ALA A 467 19.38 3.94 35.60
C ALA A 467 20.31 4.77 34.70
N PRO A 468 21.37 4.16 34.13
CA PRO A 468 22.29 4.86 33.26
C PRO A 468 21.61 5.37 31.98
N ASN A 469 22.16 6.44 31.43
CA ASN A 469 21.73 6.96 30.13
C ASN A 469 22.04 5.94 29.03
N GLY A 470 21.05 5.66 28.19
CA GLY A 470 21.14 4.58 27.19
C GLY A 470 20.44 3.28 27.58
N THR A 471 19.86 3.15 28.78
CA THR A 471 19.22 1.90 29.23
C THR A 471 18.07 1.46 28.32
N ILE A 472 17.24 2.39 27.84
CA ILE A 472 16.16 2.03 26.90
C ILE A 472 16.74 1.62 25.55
N GLU A 473 17.72 2.36 25.02
CA GLU A 473 18.43 2.00 23.79
C GLU A 473 19.05 0.60 23.88
N PHE A 474 19.66 0.27 25.01
CA PHE A 474 20.22 -1.06 25.31
C PHE A 474 19.15 -2.15 25.31
N MET A 475 17.98 -1.89 25.90
CA MET A 475 16.88 -2.86 25.91
C MET A 475 16.26 -3.07 24.52
N VAL A 476 16.00 -2.00 23.76
CA VAL A 476 15.46 -2.09 22.40
C VAL A 476 16.44 -2.77 21.45
N ALA A 477 17.71 -2.35 21.45
CA ALA A 477 18.72 -2.96 20.59
C ALA A 477 18.97 -4.43 20.95
N GLY A 478 19.01 -4.75 22.25
CA GLY A 478 19.17 -6.13 22.70
C GLY A 478 17.98 -7.04 22.40
N LEU A 479 16.75 -6.49 22.37
CA LEU A 479 15.59 -7.19 21.82
C LEU A 479 15.79 -7.49 20.33
N MET A 480 16.23 -6.50 19.55
CA MET A 480 16.42 -6.68 18.10
C MET A 480 17.55 -7.68 17.77
N GLU A 481 18.68 -7.65 18.50
CA GLU A 481 19.78 -8.62 18.32
C GLU A 481 19.34 -10.07 18.61
N ARG A 482 18.40 -10.26 19.54
CA ARG A 482 17.94 -11.59 20.00
C ARG A 482 16.53 -11.93 19.52
N ALA A 483 15.94 -11.13 18.63
CA ALA A 483 14.54 -11.27 18.20
C ALA A 483 14.28 -12.65 17.55
N GLY A 484 15.27 -13.17 16.82
CA GLY A 484 15.23 -14.50 16.20
C GLY A 484 15.03 -15.64 17.20
N GLU A 485 15.56 -15.53 18.43
CA GLU A 485 15.37 -16.53 19.50
C GLU A 485 13.89 -16.67 19.90
N TYR A 486 13.09 -15.62 19.71
CA TYR A 486 11.68 -15.55 20.11
C TYR A 486 10.70 -15.62 18.93
N GLY A 487 11.19 -15.80 17.70
CA GLY A 487 10.40 -15.81 16.46
C GLY A 487 9.84 -14.44 16.08
N ILE A 488 10.51 -13.36 16.50
CA ILE A 488 10.09 -11.99 16.26
C ILE A 488 10.84 -11.45 15.05
N THR A 489 10.10 -10.87 14.09
CA THR A 489 10.65 -10.23 12.89
C THR A 489 10.37 -8.73 12.84
N ARG A 490 9.38 -8.25 13.60
CA ARG A 490 8.93 -6.86 13.62
C ARG A 490 8.66 -6.38 15.04
N VAL A 491 9.11 -5.17 15.36
CA VAL A 491 8.91 -4.53 16.66
C VAL A 491 8.35 -3.13 16.43
N SER A 492 7.11 -2.89 16.84
CA SER A 492 6.57 -1.54 16.93
C SER A 492 7.03 -0.89 18.24
N LEU A 493 7.61 0.31 18.15
CA LEU A 493 7.99 1.13 19.29
C LEU A 493 6.85 2.03 19.71
N ASN A 494 6.83 3.31 19.29
CA ASN A 494 5.82 4.26 19.73
C ASN A 494 5.33 5.11 18.56
N PHE A 495 4.11 5.62 18.73
CA PHE A 495 3.47 6.54 17.82
C PHE A 495 3.97 7.99 17.99
N ALA A 496 4.42 8.61 16.89
CA ALA A 496 4.81 10.01 16.82
C ALA A 496 3.71 10.83 16.14
N MET A 497 2.91 11.54 16.95
CA MET A 497 1.83 12.40 16.46
C MET A 497 2.40 13.63 15.72
N PHE A 498 1.77 14.01 14.61
CA PHE A 498 2.11 15.20 13.80
C PHE A 498 3.54 15.26 13.23
N ARG A 499 4.24 14.13 13.07
CA ARG A 499 5.59 14.11 12.49
C ARG A 499 5.67 14.86 11.15
N HIS A 500 4.72 14.66 10.24
CA HIS A 500 4.69 15.31 8.93
C HIS A 500 4.82 16.85 8.99
N VAL A 501 4.35 17.49 10.07
CA VAL A 501 4.48 18.95 10.25
C VAL A 501 5.92 19.35 10.57
N TYR A 502 6.67 18.51 11.29
CA TYR A 502 8.09 18.72 11.58
C TYR A 502 8.96 18.35 10.36
N ASP A 503 8.70 17.21 9.73
CA ASP A 503 9.44 16.72 8.55
C ASP A 503 9.34 17.71 7.36
N ASN A 504 8.15 18.28 7.12
CA ASN A 504 7.94 19.27 6.07
C ASN A 504 8.61 20.62 6.38
N ALA A 505 8.72 20.99 7.66
CA ALA A 505 9.35 22.25 8.05
C ALA A 505 10.88 22.24 7.86
N GLU A 506 11.51 21.06 7.97
CA GLU A 506 12.96 20.84 7.79
C GLU A 506 13.39 20.73 6.32
N ARG A 507 12.45 20.57 5.38
CA ARG A 507 12.75 20.53 3.92
C ARG A 507 13.02 21.92 3.35
N PHE A 508 13.99 22.03 2.43
CA PHE A 508 14.23 23.23 1.64
C PHE A 508 12.97 23.59 0.81
N GLY A 509 12.47 24.82 0.95
CA GLY A 509 11.25 25.29 0.28
C GLY A 509 9.96 25.32 1.14
N SER A 510 10.05 25.03 2.45
CA SER A 510 8.87 25.02 3.35
C SER A 510 8.12 26.35 3.39
N SER A 511 6.79 26.30 3.32
CA SER A 511 5.92 27.48 3.28
C SER A 511 5.93 28.25 4.62
N PRO A 512 5.65 29.58 4.62
CA PRO A 512 5.58 30.36 5.86
C PRO A 512 4.57 29.80 6.88
N TRP A 513 3.50 29.15 6.41
CA TRP A 513 2.45 28.58 7.24
C TRP A 513 2.91 27.30 7.94
N GLU A 514 3.68 26.44 7.27
CA GLU A 514 4.27 25.23 7.85
C GLU A 514 5.31 25.56 8.93
N ARG A 515 6.10 26.63 8.72
CA ARG A 515 7.05 27.11 9.74
C ARG A 515 6.35 27.68 10.97
N LEU A 516 5.23 28.37 10.79
CA LEU A 516 4.41 28.85 11.90
C LEU A 516 3.73 27.71 12.67
N ALA A 517 3.21 26.71 11.95
CA ALA A 517 2.64 25.50 12.55
C ALA A 517 3.67 24.72 13.38
N SER A 518 4.90 24.54 12.86
CA SER A 518 6.01 23.94 13.59
C SER A 518 6.42 24.75 14.84
N ARG A 519 6.50 26.09 14.74
CA ARG A 519 6.80 26.96 15.91
C ARG A 519 5.73 26.90 17.01
N SER A 520 4.45 26.85 16.61
CA SER A 520 3.34 26.76 17.56
C SER A 520 3.26 25.38 18.23
N LEU A 521 3.55 24.30 17.49
CA LEU A 521 3.75 22.96 18.04
C LEU A 521 4.96 22.89 18.99
N GLY A 522 6.05 23.59 18.70
CA GLY A 522 7.22 23.67 19.58
C GLY A 522 6.93 24.31 20.95
N TYR A 523 6.01 25.28 21.03
CA TYR A 523 5.55 25.83 22.31
C TYR A 523 4.74 24.81 23.11
N LEU A 524 4.01 23.93 22.42
CA LEU A 524 3.20 22.87 23.00
C LEU A 524 4.04 21.65 23.42
N ASP A 525 5.25 21.45 22.86
CA ASP A 525 6.18 20.38 23.26
C ASP A 525 6.61 20.47 24.74
N ARG A 526 6.66 21.69 25.30
CA ARG A 526 6.88 21.91 26.75
C ARG A 526 5.85 21.18 27.63
N PHE A 527 4.66 20.91 27.10
CA PHE A 527 3.58 20.23 27.81
C PHE A 527 3.36 18.78 27.32
N TRP A 528 3.67 18.46 26.05
CA TRP A 528 3.30 17.19 25.41
C TRP A 528 4.45 16.27 24.96
N GLN A 529 5.73 16.69 25.00
CA GLN A 529 6.92 15.86 24.72
C GLN A 529 6.89 15.05 23.39
N LEU A 530 6.22 15.56 22.35
CA LEU A 530 6.06 14.87 21.06
C LEU A 530 7.38 14.82 20.28
N GLU A 531 8.14 15.91 20.30
CA GLU A 531 9.40 16.02 19.56
C GLU A 531 10.49 15.12 20.16
N ARG A 532 10.54 15.01 21.49
CA ARG A 532 11.49 14.14 22.20
C ARG A 532 11.27 12.66 21.85
N LEU A 533 10.01 12.23 21.73
CA LEU A 533 9.65 10.87 21.38
C LEU A 533 10.01 10.56 19.91
N TYR A 534 9.73 11.49 18.99
CA TYR A 534 10.15 11.39 17.60
C TYR A 534 11.67 11.25 17.47
N ARG A 535 12.44 12.18 18.07
CA ARG A 535 13.91 12.17 18.03
C ARG A 535 14.49 10.92 18.71
N PHE A 536 13.82 10.37 19.72
CA PHE A 536 14.23 9.11 20.35
C PHE A 536 14.09 7.93 19.40
N ASN A 537 12.93 7.78 18.74
CA ASN A 537 12.69 6.68 17.79
C ASN A 537 13.58 6.79 16.55
N LEU A 538 13.85 8.02 16.07
CA LEU A 538 14.68 8.26 14.88
C LEU A 538 16.09 7.65 15.00
N LYS A 539 16.63 7.55 16.22
CA LYS A 539 17.95 6.95 16.47
C LYS A 539 18.07 5.49 16.04
N PHE A 540 16.95 4.78 15.96
CA PHE A 540 16.89 3.36 15.59
C PHE A 540 16.69 3.12 14.10
N ALA A 541 16.70 4.19 13.28
CA ALA A 541 16.42 4.15 11.84
C ALA A 541 15.15 3.31 11.49
N PRO A 542 13.99 3.61 12.10
CA PRO A 542 12.78 2.81 11.91
C PRO A 542 12.16 3.03 10.54
N GLU A 543 11.38 2.03 10.09
CA GLU A 543 10.36 2.22 9.08
C GLU A 543 9.18 2.98 9.68
N TRP A 544 8.70 4.00 8.96
CA TRP A 544 7.64 4.86 9.45
C TRP A 544 6.31 4.53 8.80
N VAL A 545 5.37 3.99 9.59
CA VAL A 545 4.06 3.54 9.12
C VAL A 545 3.01 4.61 9.44
N GLY A 546 2.32 5.10 8.41
CA GLY A 546 1.31 6.15 8.55
C GLY A 546 0.09 5.71 9.37
N ARG A 547 -0.34 6.57 10.30
CA ARG A 547 -1.55 6.38 11.10
C ARG A 547 -2.53 7.53 10.91
N TYR A 548 -3.81 7.19 10.85
CA TYR A 548 -4.87 8.10 10.47
C TYR A 548 -5.93 8.22 11.56
N MET A 549 -6.71 9.30 11.45
CA MET A 549 -7.92 9.55 12.21
C MET A 549 -9.11 9.54 11.25
N ALA A 550 -10.17 8.83 11.62
CA ALA A 550 -11.44 8.80 10.91
C ALA A 550 -12.53 9.47 11.75
N PHE A 551 -13.29 10.40 11.17
CA PHE A 551 -14.30 11.18 11.89
C PHE A 551 -15.47 11.56 11.00
N GLU A 552 -16.61 11.96 11.59
CA GLU A 552 -17.74 12.44 10.79
C GLU A 552 -17.45 13.83 10.17
N PRO A 553 -17.79 14.08 8.89
CA PRO A 553 -17.46 15.33 8.16
C PRO A 553 -18.03 16.66 8.70
N THR A 554 -18.68 16.67 9.87
CA THR A 554 -19.36 17.86 10.44
C THR A 554 -18.46 18.61 11.44
N LEU A 555 -18.97 19.66 12.11
CA LEU A 555 -18.31 20.35 13.25
C LEU A 555 -17.86 19.42 14.41
N ALA A 556 -18.17 18.12 14.30
CA ALA A 556 -17.65 17.04 15.12
C ALA A 556 -16.12 16.89 15.13
N PHE A 557 -15.39 17.45 14.15
CA PHE A 557 -13.91 17.38 14.11
C PHE A 557 -13.27 17.91 15.41
N ILE A 558 -13.68 19.08 15.90
CA ILE A 558 -13.13 19.69 17.12
C ILE A 558 -13.36 18.78 18.32
N ASN A 559 -14.58 18.25 18.47
CA ASN A 559 -14.92 17.33 19.56
C ASN A 559 -14.08 16.04 19.47
N THR A 560 -13.81 15.57 18.26
CA THR A 560 -12.99 14.37 18.02
C THR A 560 -11.53 14.61 18.40
N VAL A 561 -10.95 15.75 18.01
CA VAL A 561 -9.58 16.13 18.38
C VAL A 561 -9.43 16.27 19.90
N VAL A 562 -10.39 16.94 20.56
CA VAL A 562 -10.39 17.06 22.03
C VAL A 562 -10.53 15.70 22.69
N ALA A 563 -11.44 14.85 22.21
CA ALA A 563 -11.63 13.50 22.72
C ALA A 563 -10.37 12.63 22.54
N ALA A 564 -9.72 12.69 21.38
CA ALA A 564 -8.45 12.01 21.12
C ALA A 564 -7.35 12.52 22.06
N GLY A 565 -7.25 13.84 22.27
CA GLY A 565 -6.31 14.45 23.21
C GLY A 565 -6.52 14.00 24.66
N VAL A 566 -7.77 13.89 25.11
CA VAL A 566 -8.10 13.36 26.45
C VAL A 566 -7.79 11.86 26.53
N ALA A 567 -8.13 11.08 25.50
CA ALA A 567 -7.92 9.63 25.47
C ALA A 567 -6.43 9.28 25.49
N GLU A 568 -5.60 9.97 24.69
CA GLU A 568 -4.15 9.75 24.66
C GLU A 568 -3.42 10.34 25.89
N GLY A 569 -4.14 11.10 26.74
CA GLY A 569 -3.59 11.67 27.98
C GLY A 569 -2.83 12.99 27.79
N PHE A 570 -3.03 13.68 26.66
CA PHE A 570 -2.50 15.03 26.40
C PHE A 570 -3.34 16.12 27.07
N LEU A 571 -4.65 15.93 27.21
CA LEU A 571 -5.57 16.86 27.87
C LEU A 571 -6.11 16.29 29.18
N PRO A 572 -6.30 17.10 30.23
CA PRO A 572 -6.90 16.64 31.47
C PRO A 572 -8.38 16.28 31.27
N ASP A 573 -8.83 15.19 31.90
CA ASP A 573 -10.26 14.88 31.97
C ASP A 573 -10.92 15.75 33.04
N ILE A 574 -11.68 16.76 32.60
CA ILE A 574 -12.37 17.74 33.46
C ILE A 574 -13.71 17.18 33.99
N SER A 575 -14.10 15.96 33.63
CA SER A 575 -15.40 15.42 34.02
C SER A 575 -15.48 15.10 35.53
N ILE A 576 -16.49 15.65 36.21
CA ILE A 576 -16.77 15.42 37.66
C ILE A 576 -16.96 13.91 37.97
N SER A 577 -17.30 13.12 36.96
CA SER A 577 -17.39 11.65 37.04
C SER A 577 -16.05 10.91 37.11
N ALA A 578 -14.96 11.47 36.56
CA ALA A 578 -13.64 10.85 36.63
C ALA A 578 -13.14 10.68 38.08
N ARG A 579 -13.59 11.57 38.99
CA ARG A 579 -13.26 11.51 40.42
C ARG A 579 -13.88 10.33 41.19
N ARG A 580 -14.86 9.63 40.62
CA ARG A 580 -15.58 8.53 41.30
C ARG A 580 -15.31 7.14 40.72
N GLN A 581 -14.63 7.05 39.58
CA GLN A 581 -14.30 5.77 38.95
C GLN A 581 -13.01 5.21 39.57
N ARG A 582 -13.09 4.78 40.83
CA ARG A 582 -12.12 3.83 41.39
C ARG A 582 -12.21 2.57 40.53
N SER A 583 -11.13 2.23 39.84
CA SER A 583 -10.97 1.04 39.00
C SER A 583 -11.34 -0.21 39.82
N GLN A 584 -12.52 -0.78 39.59
CA GLN A 584 -12.69 -2.20 39.89
C GLN A 584 -11.76 -2.92 38.91
N VAL A 585 -10.79 -3.67 39.43
CA VAL A 585 -9.94 -4.53 38.63
C VAL A 585 -10.82 -5.66 38.09
N LEU A 586 -11.30 -5.51 36.86
CA LEU A 586 -12.01 -6.56 36.15
C LEU A 586 -10.97 -7.62 35.79
N LEU A 587 -11.10 -8.84 36.32
CA LEU A 587 -10.24 -9.99 36.01
C LEU A 587 -11.06 -11.04 35.27
N LEU A 588 -10.43 -11.73 34.32
CA LEU A 588 -11.01 -12.95 33.74
C LEU A 588 -10.99 -14.07 34.81
N GLY A 589 -12.03 -14.90 34.83
CA GLY A 589 -12.04 -16.10 35.66
C GLY A 589 -11.02 -17.12 35.15
N GLU A 590 -10.57 -18.02 36.02
CA GLU A 590 -9.54 -19.03 35.70
C GLU A 590 -9.92 -19.89 34.48
N ALA A 591 -11.21 -20.27 34.36
CA ALA A 591 -11.72 -21.02 33.21
C ALA A 591 -11.58 -20.25 31.88
N ASP A 592 -11.83 -18.94 31.86
CA ASP A 592 -11.68 -18.13 30.64
C ASP A 592 -10.21 -17.86 30.33
N CYS A 593 -9.36 -17.69 31.35
CA CYS A 593 -7.91 -17.65 31.18
C CYS A 593 -7.38 -18.94 30.52
N GLU A 594 -7.89 -20.11 30.92
CA GLU A 594 -7.49 -21.38 30.32
C GLU A 594 -7.96 -21.50 28.86
N ARG A 595 -9.15 -21.01 28.52
CA ARG A 595 -9.62 -20.91 27.13
C ARG A 595 -8.71 -20.03 26.28
N VAL A 596 -8.27 -18.88 26.80
CA VAL A 596 -7.30 -18.01 26.11
C VAL A 596 -5.97 -18.75 25.89
N ARG A 597 -5.46 -19.45 26.90
CA ARG A 597 -4.23 -20.26 26.77
C ARG A 597 -4.38 -21.40 25.77
N GLU A 598 -5.56 -21.99 25.63
CA GLU A 598 -5.84 -23.03 24.63
C GLU A 598 -5.81 -22.46 23.20
N ILE A 599 -6.45 -21.30 22.98
CA ILE A 599 -6.42 -20.57 21.70
C ILE A 599 -4.95 -20.29 21.30
N GLU A 600 -4.14 -19.85 22.25
CA GLU A 600 -2.72 -19.59 22.03
C GLU A 600 -1.89 -20.86 21.79
N ARG A 601 -2.21 -22.00 22.44
CA ARG A 601 -1.51 -23.28 22.25
C ARG A 601 -1.78 -23.91 20.88
N ARG A 602 -3.04 -23.91 20.41
CA ARG A 602 -3.41 -24.44 19.08
C ARG A 602 -2.57 -23.81 17.97
N SER A 603 -2.26 -22.51 18.10
CA SER A 603 -1.37 -21.77 17.19
C SER A 603 0.00 -22.38 16.97
N LEU A 604 0.59 -23.03 17.99
CA LEU A 604 1.96 -23.55 17.94
C LEU A 604 2.00 -24.98 17.39
N ALA A 605 0.92 -25.75 17.58
CA ALA A 605 0.80 -27.12 17.08
C ALA A 605 0.38 -27.18 15.61
N ASP A 606 -0.51 -26.27 15.17
CA ASP A 606 -1.01 -26.20 13.79
C ASP A 606 -0.06 -25.44 12.84
N THR A 607 1.26 -25.60 12.98
CA THR A 607 2.14 -25.22 11.86
C THR A 607 1.79 -26.16 10.72
N PRO A 608 1.21 -25.66 9.61
CA PRO A 608 0.72 -26.54 8.57
C PRO A 608 1.93 -27.28 8.01
N ARG A 609 2.03 -28.58 8.30
CA ARG A 609 2.79 -29.47 7.44
C ARG A 609 2.06 -29.38 6.11
N VAL A 610 2.59 -28.58 5.19
CA VAL A 610 2.06 -28.43 3.84
C VAL A 610 2.05 -29.82 3.21
N GLN A 611 0.96 -30.56 3.38
CA GLN A 611 0.76 -31.82 2.71
C GLN A 611 0.47 -31.46 1.27
N THR A 612 1.46 -31.64 0.42
CA THR A 612 1.32 -31.39 -1.01
C THR A 612 0.22 -32.31 -1.53
N ARG A 613 -0.90 -31.76 -1.99
CA ARG A 613 -1.98 -32.53 -2.60
C ARG A 613 -1.45 -33.12 -3.92
N ARG A 614 -1.12 -34.42 -3.91
CA ARG A 614 -0.62 -35.15 -5.09
C ARG A 614 -1.78 -35.67 -5.93
N SER A 615 -1.64 -35.68 -7.25
CA SER A 615 -2.63 -36.29 -8.16
C SER A 615 -2.63 -37.82 -8.02
N GLU A 616 -3.75 -38.46 -8.37
CA GLU A 616 -3.86 -39.93 -8.36
C GLU A 616 -2.77 -40.59 -9.23
N GLN A 617 -2.46 -40.03 -10.40
CA GLN A 617 -1.37 -40.51 -11.24
C GLN A 617 0.00 -40.39 -10.56
N THR A 618 0.26 -39.29 -9.85
CA THR A 618 1.52 -39.14 -9.11
C THR A 618 1.63 -40.20 -8.00
N ARG A 619 0.53 -40.46 -7.28
CA ARG A 619 0.48 -41.52 -6.24
C ARG A 619 0.71 -42.90 -6.85
N HIS A 620 0.15 -43.17 -8.02
CA HIS A 620 0.36 -44.43 -8.75
C HIS A 620 1.82 -44.64 -9.11
N ARG A 621 2.49 -43.64 -9.68
CA ARG A 621 3.90 -43.74 -10.08
C ARG A 621 4.87 -43.82 -8.90
N ILE A 622 4.51 -43.24 -7.75
CA ILE A 622 5.25 -43.45 -6.50
C ILE A 622 5.20 -44.93 -6.07
N ARG A 623 4.04 -45.58 -6.16
CA ARG A 623 3.93 -47.04 -5.87
C ARG A 623 4.80 -47.87 -6.82
N HIS A 624 4.92 -47.48 -8.09
CA HIS A 624 5.85 -48.15 -9.02
C HIS A 624 7.32 -47.98 -8.60
N ALA A 625 7.71 -46.80 -8.11
CA ALA A 625 9.05 -46.57 -7.57
C ALA A 625 9.34 -47.44 -6.34
N GLU A 626 8.35 -47.61 -5.45
CA GLU A 626 8.43 -48.51 -4.29
C GLU A 626 8.52 -49.97 -4.72
N LEU A 627 7.77 -50.38 -5.74
CA LEU A 627 7.83 -51.74 -6.30
C LEU A 627 9.22 -52.05 -6.88
N LEU A 628 9.83 -51.11 -7.63
CA LEU A 628 11.21 -51.23 -8.11
C LEU A 628 12.19 -51.50 -6.97
N ARG A 629 12.10 -50.69 -5.89
CA ARG A 629 12.95 -50.86 -4.70
C ARG A 629 12.75 -52.21 -4.03
N SER A 630 11.49 -52.65 -3.89
CA SER A 630 11.18 -53.96 -3.30
C SER A 630 11.71 -55.14 -4.13
N ALA A 631 11.88 -54.94 -5.44
CA ALA A 631 12.46 -55.90 -6.36
C ALA A 631 14.00 -55.79 -6.46
N GLY A 632 14.64 -54.95 -5.65
CA GLY A 632 16.09 -54.74 -5.64
C GLY A 632 16.63 -53.83 -6.74
N MET A 633 15.76 -53.14 -7.50
CA MET A 633 16.15 -52.17 -8.52
C MET A 633 15.98 -50.75 -7.98
N GLU A 634 17.06 -49.98 -7.83
CA GLU A 634 16.95 -48.57 -7.42
C GLU A 634 16.30 -47.76 -8.55
N PRO A 635 15.20 -47.02 -8.31
CA PRO A 635 14.55 -46.17 -9.32
C PRO A 635 15.35 -44.90 -9.71
N TYR A 636 16.38 -44.55 -8.93
CA TYR A 636 17.25 -43.39 -9.12
C TYR A 636 18.72 -43.74 -8.85
N PRO A 637 19.35 -44.65 -9.61
CA PRO A 637 20.73 -45.05 -9.40
C PRO A 637 21.71 -43.89 -9.64
N LEU A 638 22.80 -43.89 -8.86
CA LEU A 638 23.90 -42.94 -9.03
C LEU A 638 24.98 -43.51 -9.95
N GLY A 639 25.66 -42.66 -10.72
CA GLY A 639 26.84 -43.04 -11.51
C GLY A 639 26.57 -43.92 -12.73
N VAL A 640 25.36 -43.89 -13.29
CA VAL A 640 25.02 -44.64 -14.52
C VAL A 640 25.89 -44.15 -15.69
N ARG A 641 26.51 -45.10 -16.41
CA ARG A 641 27.24 -44.85 -17.65
C ARG A 641 26.46 -45.42 -18.84
N CYS A 642 26.61 -44.79 -19.98
CA CYS A 642 25.93 -45.14 -21.22
C CYS A 642 26.88 -44.92 -22.40
N ASP A 643 26.89 -45.85 -23.35
CA ASP A 643 27.77 -45.77 -24.54
C ASP A 643 27.20 -44.82 -25.60
N TYR A 644 25.88 -44.87 -25.81
CA TYR A 644 25.20 -44.06 -26.82
C TYR A 644 23.93 -43.39 -26.31
N SER A 645 23.67 -42.18 -26.79
CA SER A 645 22.37 -41.51 -26.70
C SER A 645 21.43 -41.97 -27.83
N VAL A 646 20.13 -41.68 -27.72
CA VAL A 646 19.16 -41.98 -28.78
C VAL A 646 19.47 -41.14 -30.03
N GLU A 647 19.91 -39.90 -29.85
CA GLU A 647 20.29 -39.00 -30.95
C GLU A 647 21.53 -39.52 -31.70
N GLU A 648 22.59 -39.87 -30.96
CA GLU A 648 23.85 -40.38 -31.54
C GLU A 648 23.63 -41.65 -32.32
N LEU A 649 22.93 -42.62 -31.73
CA LEU A 649 22.68 -43.89 -32.39
C LEU A 649 21.80 -43.72 -33.63
N THR A 650 20.80 -42.85 -33.56
CA THR A 650 19.97 -42.53 -34.74
C THR A 650 20.82 -41.92 -35.86
N ASN A 651 21.76 -41.02 -35.54
CA ASN A 651 22.64 -40.42 -36.54
C ASN A 651 23.58 -41.46 -37.18
N ILE A 652 24.12 -42.40 -36.39
CA ILE A 652 24.95 -43.50 -36.89
C ILE A 652 24.14 -44.37 -37.87
N LEU A 653 22.88 -44.70 -37.54
CA LEU A 653 22.01 -45.49 -38.42
C LEU A 653 21.75 -44.80 -39.77
N HIS A 654 21.61 -43.48 -39.80
CA HIS A 654 21.43 -42.74 -41.05
C HIS A 654 22.72 -42.70 -41.90
N SER A 655 23.89 -42.79 -41.27
CA SER A 655 25.20 -42.76 -41.95
C SER A 655 25.64 -44.09 -42.59
N GLY A 656 24.89 -45.18 -42.37
CA GLY A 656 25.13 -46.48 -43.01
C GLY A 656 26.23 -47.35 -42.40
N ASN A 657 26.91 -46.89 -41.34
CA ASN A 657 27.91 -47.67 -40.60
C ASN A 657 27.25 -48.47 -39.47
N ILE A 658 26.96 -49.76 -39.68
CA ILE A 658 26.39 -50.63 -38.65
C ILE A 658 27.32 -51.83 -38.44
N SER A 659 28.15 -51.77 -37.40
CA SER A 659 28.88 -52.93 -36.84
C SER A 659 29.11 -52.78 -35.33
N VAL A 660 28.11 -52.28 -34.60
CA VAL A 660 28.24 -52.15 -33.14
C VAL A 660 27.86 -53.49 -32.50
N GLU A 661 28.81 -54.04 -31.72
CA GLU A 661 28.60 -55.14 -30.75
C GLU A 661 27.55 -54.74 -29.69
N GLU A 662 27.32 -55.56 -28.67
CA GLU A 662 26.43 -55.19 -27.55
C GLU A 662 26.86 -53.84 -26.94
N PHE A 663 25.90 -52.92 -26.78
CA PHE A 663 26.12 -51.58 -26.25
C PHE A 663 25.03 -51.19 -25.26
N THR A 664 25.28 -50.12 -24.50
CA THR A 664 24.30 -49.49 -23.62
C THR A 664 23.73 -48.21 -24.24
N LEU A 665 22.40 -48.06 -24.15
CA LEU A 665 21.61 -46.94 -24.65
C LEU A 665 20.73 -46.38 -23.53
N SER A 666 20.74 -45.07 -23.36
CA SER A 666 19.88 -44.37 -22.41
C SER A 666 18.90 -43.48 -23.15
N GLY A 667 17.63 -43.52 -22.76
CA GLY A 667 16.61 -42.68 -23.39
C GLY A 667 15.33 -42.59 -22.59
N ARG A 668 14.52 -41.57 -22.90
CA ARG A 668 13.23 -41.37 -22.25
C ARG A 668 12.14 -42.15 -22.96
N VAL A 669 11.30 -42.87 -22.21
CA VAL A 669 10.19 -43.64 -22.76
C VAL A 669 9.08 -42.70 -23.24
N ARG A 670 8.80 -42.70 -24.55
CA ARG A 670 7.66 -42.00 -25.18
C ARG A 670 6.43 -42.89 -25.24
N PHE A 671 6.56 -44.08 -25.83
CA PHE A 671 5.47 -45.03 -26.03
C PHE A 671 5.83 -46.40 -25.49
N ILE A 672 4.81 -47.12 -25.01
CA ILE A 672 4.90 -48.47 -24.48
C ILE A 672 3.80 -49.30 -25.14
N ARG A 673 4.16 -50.43 -25.76
CA ARG A 673 3.21 -51.42 -26.29
C ARG A 673 3.55 -52.80 -25.74
N ASN A 674 2.64 -53.39 -24.99
CA ASN A 674 2.85 -54.66 -24.31
C ASN A 674 1.99 -55.77 -24.93
N HIS A 675 2.63 -56.83 -25.43
CA HIS A 675 1.98 -58.02 -25.99
C HIS A 675 2.22 -59.28 -25.13
N GLY A 676 2.57 -59.11 -23.86
CA GLY A 676 2.73 -60.16 -22.85
C GLY A 676 4.05 -60.94 -22.95
N GLY A 677 4.42 -61.43 -24.13
CA GLY A 677 5.70 -62.11 -24.41
C GLY A 677 6.82 -61.17 -24.86
N VAL A 678 6.44 -59.99 -25.37
CA VAL A 678 7.32 -58.96 -25.90
C VAL A 678 6.76 -57.58 -25.55
N VAL A 679 7.65 -56.65 -25.20
CA VAL A 679 7.32 -55.24 -24.96
C VAL A 679 8.12 -54.39 -25.95
N PHE A 680 7.42 -53.51 -26.65
CA PHE A 680 8.02 -52.49 -27.50
C PHE A 680 8.04 -51.17 -26.75
N LEU A 681 9.22 -50.56 -26.63
CA LEU A 681 9.40 -49.22 -26.14
C LEU A 681 9.82 -48.31 -27.29
N THR A 682 9.32 -47.08 -27.30
CA THR A 682 9.88 -46.02 -28.15
C THR A 682 10.61 -45.07 -27.23
N LEU A 683 11.93 -44.99 -27.36
CA LEU A 683 12.73 -44.00 -26.65
C LEU A 683 12.79 -42.70 -27.46
N ILE A 684 12.82 -41.56 -26.78
CA ILE A 684 12.92 -40.22 -27.37
C ILE A 684 14.04 -39.40 -26.73
N GLU A 685 14.75 -38.65 -27.57
CA GLU A 685 15.71 -37.62 -27.19
C GLU A 685 15.81 -36.59 -28.32
N ASN A 686 15.78 -35.29 -28.00
CA ASN A 686 15.91 -34.18 -28.97
C ASN A 686 15.04 -34.34 -30.24
N GLY A 687 13.82 -34.87 -30.08
CA GLY A 687 12.88 -35.11 -31.19
C GLY A 687 13.18 -36.37 -32.04
N ARG A 688 14.31 -37.04 -31.83
CA ARG A 688 14.64 -38.33 -32.47
C ARG A 688 14.05 -39.46 -31.66
N THR A 689 13.59 -40.51 -32.35
CA THR A 689 12.99 -41.67 -31.70
C THR A 689 13.64 -42.96 -32.18
N LEU A 690 13.76 -43.92 -31.26
CA LEU A 690 14.31 -45.24 -31.56
C LEU A 690 13.44 -46.33 -30.90
N GLN A 691 13.16 -47.39 -31.66
CA GLN A 691 12.42 -48.53 -31.15
C GLN A 691 13.34 -49.50 -30.41
N VAL A 692 12.91 -49.94 -29.24
CA VAL A 692 13.53 -51.00 -28.44
C VAL A 692 12.55 -52.16 -28.32
N VAL A 693 13.02 -53.36 -28.60
CA VAL A 693 12.26 -54.61 -28.48
C VAL A 693 12.81 -55.41 -27.32
N ILE A 694 11.96 -55.71 -26.34
CA ILE A 694 12.32 -56.44 -25.14
C ILE A 694 11.52 -57.74 -25.11
N GLU A 695 12.19 -58.86 -25.39
CA GLU A 695 11.56 -60.18 -25.47
C GLU A 695 11.81 -60.99 -24.20
N ARG A 696 10.82 -61.80 -23.80
CA ARG A 696 10.95 -62.71 -22.65
C ARG A 696 12.12 -63.68 -22.80
N ALA A 697 12.40 -64.12 -24.03
CA ALA A 697 13.48 -65.05 -24.32
C ALA A 697 14.86 -64.45 -24.04
N SER A 698 14.98 -63.11 -24.10
CA SER A 698 16.23 -62.36 -23.98
C SER A 698 16.47 -61.89 -22.54
N VAL A 699 15.50 -61.20 -21.92
CA VAL A 699 15.65 -60.60 -20.58
C VAL A 699 15.13 -61.49 -19.43
N GLY A 700 14.44 -62.59 -19.75
CA GLY A 700 13.82 -63.47 -18.76
C GLY A 700 12.44 -63.02 -18.25
N ALA A 701 11.69 -63.97 -17.68
CA ALA A 701 10.29 -63.74 -17.30
C ALA A 701 10.10 -62.77 -16.12
N GLN A 702 11.03 -62.73 -15.17
CA GLN A 702 10.94 -61.85 -14.00
C GLN A 702 11.22 -60.39 -14.35
N ALA A 703 12.28 -60.12 -15.12
CA ALA A 703 12.63 -58.77 -15.56
C ALA A 703 11.56 -58.17 -16.47
N LEU A 704 10.99 -58.97 -17.40
CA LEU A 704 9.91 -58.49 -18.28
C LEU A 704 8.61 -58.18 -17.50
N ARG A 705 8.30 -58.97 -16.46
CA ARG A 705 7.16 -58.68 -15.57
C ARG A 705 7.37 -57.39 -14.78
N LEU A 706 8.57 -57.22 -14.20
CA LEU A 706 8.90 -55.99 -13.46
C LEU A 706 8.79 -54.77 -14.39
N LEU A 707 9.31 -54.87 -15.62
CA LEU A 707 9.20 -53.81 -16.63
C LEU A 707 7.74 -53.45 -16.90
N SER A 708 6.91 -54.46 -17.17
CA SER A 708 5.49 -54.29 -17.50
C SER A 708 4.68 -53.65 -16.37
N GLN A 709 5.09 -53.84 -15.12
CA GLN A 709 4.40 -53.31 -13.94
C GLN A 709 4.90 -51.93 -13.52
N THR A 710 6.14 -51.58 -13.86
CA THR A 710 6.81 -50.42 -13.24
C THR A 710 7.21 -49.35 -14.23
N VAL A 711 7.38 -49.63 -15.51
CA VAL A 711 7.77 -48.61 -16.50
C VAL A 711 6.54 -47.85 -16.97
N ASP A 712 6.61 -46.52 -16.89
CA ASP A 712 5.60 -45.58 -17.35
C ASP A 712 6.19 -44.64 -18.42
N THR A 713 5.31 -44.05 -19.25
CA THR A 713 5.69 -42.97 -20.16
C THR A 713 6.36 -41.83 -19.39
N GLY A 714 7.53 -41.40 -19.87
CA GLY A 714 8.34 -40.36 -19.27
C GLY A 714 9.54 -40.86 -18.47
N ASP A 715 9.60 -42.15 -18.11
CA ASP A 715 10.76 -42.73 -17.42
C ASP A 715 12.02 -42.67 -18.28
N ILE A 716 13.19 -42.59 -17.65
CA ILE A 716 14.48 -42.76 -18.34
C ILE A 716 15.00 -44.15 -18.01
N LEU A 717 15.34 -44.91 -19.05
CA LEU A 717 15.85 -46.27 -18.93
C LEU A 717 17.25 -46.36 -19.53
N LEU A 718 18.05 -47.28 -18.98
CA LEU A 718 19.28 -47.79 -19.57
C LEU A 718 18.95 -49.17 -20.18
N ILE A 719 19.25 -49.35 -21.44
CA ILE A 719 19.01 -50.57 -22.21
C ILE A 719 20.37 -51.11 -22.64
N THR A 720 20.63 -52.38 -22.35
CA THR A 720 21.78 -53.10 -22.93
C THR A 720 21.24 -53.95 -24.07
N GLY A 721 21.89 -53.92 -25.24
CA GLY A 721 21.44 -54.68 -26.39
C GLY A 721 22.25 -54.45 -27.66
N SER A 722 21.77 -54.98 -28.77
CA SER A 722 22.41 -54.85 -30.08
C SER A 722 21.43 -54.34 -31.13
N MET A 723 21.96 -53.80 -32.23
CA MET A 723 21.13 -53.43 -33.38
C MET A 723 20.53 -54.67 -34.05
N GLY A 724 19.27 -54.57 -34.48
CA GLY A 724 18.59 -55.61 -35.23
C GLY A 724 17.34 -55.09 -35.94
N THR A 725 16.54 -56.00 -36.47
CA THR A 725 15.25 -55.69 -37.09
C THR A 725 14.14 -56.45 -36.40
N SER A 726 13.04 -55.77 -36.13
CA SER A 726 11.81 -56.44 -35.69
C SER A 726 11.16 -57.18 -36.87
N ARG A 727 10.20 -58.08 -36.58
CA ARG A 727 9.57 -58.97 -37.59
C ARG A 727 8.90 -58.24 -38.76
N ASN A 728 8.53 -56.97 -38.60
CA ASN A 728 7.94 -56.13 -39.65
C ASN A 728 8.99 -55.32 -40.45
N GLY A 729 10.29 -55.58 -40.25
CA GLY A 729 11.39 -54.88 -40.91
C GLY A 729 11.80 -53.55 -40.26
N THR A 730 11.18 -53.13 -39.16
CA THR A 730 11.57 -51.88 -38.46
C THR A 730 12.88 -52.09 -37.72
N VAL A 731 13.89 -51.25 -38.01
CA VAL A 731 15.18 -51.22 -37.30
C VAL A 731 14.95 -50.93 -35.82
N SER A 732 15.59 -51.70 -34.94
CA SER A 732 15.36 -51.61 -33.49
C SER A 732 16.57 -52.05 -32.69
N VAL A 733 16.63 -51.66 -31.42
CA VAL A 733 17.55 -52.25 -30.44
C VAL A 733 16.88 -53.48 -29.84
N LEU A 734 17.52 -54.63 -29.95
CA LEU A 734 17.09 -55.87 -29.31
C LEU A 734 17.71 -55.93 -27.92
N ALA A 735 16.91 -55.76 -26.87
CA ALA A 735 17.41 -55.64 -25.51
C ALA A 735 17.75 -56.99 -24.89
N SER A 736 18.96 -57.08 -24.30
CA SER A 736 19.43 -58.17 -23.45
C SER A 736 19.26 -57.87 -21.95
N ASP A 737 19.33 -56.61 -21.53
CA ASP A 737 19.04 -56.14 -20.17
C ASP A 737 18.41 -54.74 -20.15
N TRP A 738 17.73 -54.39 -19.05
CA TRP A 738 17.22 -53.04 -18.84
C TRP A 738 17.31 -52.62 -17.36
N ARG A 739 17.51 -51.32 -17.12
CA ARG A 739 17.51 -50.73 -15.78
C ARG A 739 16.79 -49.39 -15.76
N MET A 740 16.13 -49.09 -14.65
CA MET A 740 15.60 -47.75 -14.39
C MET A 740 16.74 -46.77 -14.09
N VAL A 741 16.79 -45.64 -14.79
CA VAL A 741 17.76 -44.55 -14.52
C VAL A 741 17.09 -43.42 -13.73
N SER A 742 15.86 -43.08 -14.10
CA SER A 742 15.09 -42.09 -13.36
C SER A 742 13.60 -42.30 -13.56
N LYS A 743 12.93 -42.66 -12.46
CA LYS A 743 11.48 -42.81 -12.44
C LYS A 743 10.77 -41.45 -12.52
N CYS A 744 9.89 -41.29 -13.51
CA CYS A 744 9.14 -40.08 -13.77
C CYS A 744 7.83 -40.08 -12.97
N LEU A 745 7.70 -39.23 -11.95
CA LEU A 745 6.52 -39.21 -11.07
C LEU A 745 5.31 -38.46 -11.65
N HIS A 746 5.49 -37.73 -12.75
CA HIS A 746 4.43 -36.96 -13.40
C HIS A 746 4.23 -37.42 -14.85
N PRO A 747 2.99 -37.48 -15.34
CA PRO A 747 2.75 -37.72 -16.76
C PRO A 747 3.38 -36.59 -17.60
N ILE A 748 4.06 -36.94 -18.69
CA ILE A 748 4.58 -35.97 -19.66
C ILE A 748 3.58 -35.86 -20.82
N PRO A 749 2.98 -34.67 -21.06
CA PRO A 749 2.01 -34.46 -22.14
C PRO A 749 2.71 -34.27 -23.50
N PHE A 750 3.26 -35.34 -24.07
CA PHE A 750 4.02 -35.28 -25.33
C PHE A 750 3.25 -34.70 -26.54
N ASP A 751 1.92 -34.84 -26.60
CA ASP A 751 1.12 -34.43 -27.77
C ASP A 751 0.11 -33.31 -27.45
N SER A 752 0.04 -32.83 -26.20
CA SER A 752 -1.04 -31.95 -25.73
C SER A 752 -0.57 -30.74 -24.92
N PHE A 753 0.72 -30.40 -24.99
CA PHE A 753 1.32 -29.29 -24.23
C PHE A 753 1.45 -28.00 -25.04
N THR A 754 0.31 -27.47 -25.48
CA THR A 754 0.24 -26.32 -26.39
C THR A 754 -0.08 -24.99 -25.70
N ASP A 755 -0.70 -25.01 -24.51
CA ASP A 755 -1.09 -23.80 -23.78
C ASP A 755 0.13 -22.89 -23.47
N PRO A 756 0.18 -21.66 -24.01
CA PRO A 756 1.32 -20.76 -23.83
C PRO A 756 1.64 -20.45 -22.37
N GLU A 757 0.64 -20.25 -21.51
CA GLU A 757 0.90 -19.91 -20.10
C GLU A 757 1.48 -21.11 -19.33
N ALA A 758 0.90 -22.31 -19.51
CA ALA A 758 1.44 -23.53 -18.92
C ALA A 758 2.87 -23.83 -19.39
N ARG A 759 3.18 -23.60 -20.68
CA ARG A 759 4.52 -23.79 -21.26
C ARG A 759 5.55 -22.90 -20.58
N LEU A 760 5.23 -21.62 -20.38
CA LEU A 760 6.11 -20.68 -19.69
C LEU A 760 6.33 -21.07 -18.22
N ARG A 761 5.27 -21.49 -17.52
CA ARG A 761 5.36 -21.87 -16.10
C ARG A 761 6.07 -23.20 -15.87
N ARG A 762 5.96 -24.14 -16.81
CA ARG A 762 6.61 -25.46 -16.77
C ARG A 762 7.60 -25.60 -17.91
N ARG A 763 8.54 -24.64 -17.98
CA ARG A 763 9.50 -24.54 -19.08
C ARG A 763 10.35 -25.80 -19.25
N SER A 764 10.69 -26.53 -18.19
CA SER A 764 11.38 -27.83 -18.32
C SER A 764 10.53 -28.89 -19.06
N THR A 765 9.20 -28.88 -18.88
CA THR A 765 8.28 -29.75 -19.64
C THR A 765 8.14 -29.28 -21.07
N ASP A 766 8.08 -27.96 -21.30
CA ASP A 766 8.04 -27.38 -22.64
C ASP A 766 9.27 -27.78 -23.46
N LEU A 767 10.49 -27.56 -22.93
CA LEU A 767 11.74 -27.96 -23.58
C LEU A 767 11.83 -29.46 -23.85
N LEU A 768 11.20 -30.28 -23.01
CA LEU A 768 11.19 -31.73 -23.18
C LEU A 768 10.25 -32.16 -24.33
N VAL A 769 9.11 -31.49 -24.47
CA VAL A 769 8.05 -31.87 -25.43
C VAL A 769 8.26 -31.21 -26.80
N ASN A 770 8.83 -30.00 -26.82
CA ASN A 770 8.97 -29.15 -27.99
C ASN A 770 10.47 -28.95 -28.33
N PRO A 771 11.10 -29.86 -29.11
CA PRO A 771 12.52 -29.82 -29.38
C PRO A 771 12.96 -28.57 -30.15
N GLU A 772 12.07 -27.89 -30.89
CA GLU A 772 12.38 -26.63 -31.55
C GLU A 772 12.74 -25.52 -30.54
N GLN A 773 12.19 -25.58 -29.32
CA GLN A 773 12.53 -24.63 -28.25
C GLN A 773 13.96 -24.84 -27.76
N VAL A 774 14.41 -26.10 -27.67
CA VAL A 774 15.82 -26.43 -27.36
C VAL A 774 16.74 -25.92 -28.46
N GLN A 775 16.33 -26.03 -29.72
CA GLN A 775 17.11 -25.50 -30.84
C GLN A 775 17.26 -23.97 -30.80
N ASN A 776 16.22 -23.24 -30.38
CA ASN A 776 16.33 -21.79 -30.17
C ASN A 776 17.35 -21.44 -29.07
N LEU A 777 17.43 -22.23 -27.99
CA LEU A 777 18.45 -22.03 -26.95
C LEU A 777 19.87 -22.39 -27.42
N ARG A 778 20.01 -23.43 -28.25
CA ARG A 778 21.30 -23.76 -28.91
C ARG A 778 21.73 -22.65 -29.85
N MET A 779 20.79 -22.09 -30.63
CA MET A 779 21.02 -20.93 -31.49
C MET A 779 21.48 -19.72 -30.68
N ARG A 780 20.84 -19.42 -29.53
CA ARG A 780 21.31 -18.37 -28.61
C ARG A 780 22.77 -18.55 -28.23
N SER A 781 23.16 -19.77 -27.84
CA SER A 781 24.54 -20.08 -27.47
C SER A 781 25.52 -19.87 -28.64
N ALA A 782 25.13 -20.28 -29.85
CA ALA A 782 25.94 -20.09 -31.06
C ALA A 782 26.12 -18.61 -31.40
N ILE A 783 25.05 -17.81 -31.31
CA ILE A 783 25.07 -16.36 -31.51
C ILE A 783 26.04 -15.69 -30.54
N ILE A 784 25.90 -15.95 -29.24
CA ILE A 784 26.77 -15.39 -28.20
C ILE A 784 28.24 -15.75 -28.46
N THR A 785 28.52 -16.99 -28.85
CA THR A 785 29.88 -17.45 -29.18
C THR A 785 30.45 -16.72 -30.40
N SER A 786 29.63 -16.51 -31.43
CA SER A 786 30.02 -15.78 -32.65
C SER A 786 30.34 -14.31 -32.37
N ILE A 787 29.55 -13.67 -31.51
CA ILE A 787 29.75 -12.29 -31.08
C ILE A 787 31.10 -12.15 -30.37
N ARG A 788 31.35 -12.99 -29.35
CA ARG A 788 32.64 -12.99 -28.63
C ARG A 788 33.82 -13.16 -29.59
N ARG A 789 33.77 -14.18 -30.46
CA ARG A 789 34.82 -14.42 -31.46
C ARG A 789 35.06 -13.20 -32.38
N THR A 790 33.99 -12.52 -32.79
CA THR A 790 34.10 -11.32 -33.64
C THR A 790 34.81 -10.20 -32.89
N LEU A 791 34.44 -9.95 -31.64
CA LEU A 791 35.05 -8.92 -30.80
C LEU A 791 36.50 -9.25 -30.43
N ASP A 792 36.81 -10.51 -30.12
CA ASP A 792 38.17 -11.00 -29.88
C ASP A 792 39.07 -10.77 -31.10
N THR A 793 38.54 -11.04 -32.31
CA THR A 793 39.25 -10.80 -33.58
C THR A 793 39.48 -9.31 -33.83
N GLU A 794 38.57 -8.46 -33.37
CA GLU A 794 38.65 -6.99 -33.42
C GLU A 794 39.51 -6.40 -32.29
N GLY A 795 40.11 -7.23 -31.42
CA GLY A 795 40.99 -6.79 -30.35
C GLY A 795 40.29 -6.15 -29.16
N PHE A 796 39.00 -6.44 -28.94
CA PHE A 796 38.29 -6.02 -27.74
C PHE A 796 38.60 -6.95 -26.56
N THR A 797 38.58 -6.40 -25.35
CA THR A 797 38.74 -7.16 -24.10
C THR A 797 37.39 -7.29 -23.38
N GLU A 798 36.96 -8.53 -23.07
CA GLU A 798 35.77 -8.77 -22.25
C GLU A 798 36.05 -8.35 -20.79
N VAL A 799 35.16 -7.56 -20.19
CA VAL A 799 35.27 -7.08 -18.81
C VAL A 799 33.96 -7.32 -18.05
N GLU A 800 34.03 -7.29 -16.72
CA GLU A 800 32.85 -7.37 -15.84
C GLU A 800 32.75 -6.09 -15.00
N THR A 801 31.61 -5.40 -15.08
CA THR A 801 31.33 -4.20 -14.28
C THR A 801 30.28 -4.47 -13.19
N PRO A 802 30.17 -3.61 -12.15
CA PRO A 802 29.23 -3.84 -11.05
C PRO A 802 27.77 -3.94 -11.51
N ILE A 803 27.07 -4.99 -11.06
CA ILE A 803 25.61 -5.12 -11.22
C ILE A 803 24.84 -4.35 -10.13
N LEU A 804 25.45 -4.17 -8.96
CA LEU A 804 24.88 -3.42 -7.84
C LEU A 804 25.52 -2.03 -7.78
N ASN A 805 24.70 -1.00 -7.99
CA ASN A 805 25.15 0.39 -8.03
C ASN A 805 24.55 1.21 -6.87
N THR A 806 25.28 2.23 -6.44
CA THR A 806 24.78 3.24 -5.48
C THR A 806 24.01 4.36 -6.18
N VAL A 807 24.35 4.62 -7.44
CA VAL A 807 23.76 5.63 -8.32
C VAL A 807 23.37 4.92 -9.62
N HIS A 808 22.14 5.07 -10.09
CA HIS A 808 21.73 4.50 -11.38
C HIS A 808 21.91 5.51 -12.51
N GLY A 809 22.44 5.05 -13.64
CA GLY A 809 22.71 5.83 -14.84
C GLY A 809 23.09 4.93 -16.02
N GLY A 810 23.41 5.52 -17.16
CA GLY A 810 23.72 4.80 -18.41
C GLY A 810 22.49 4.44 -19.27
N ALA A 811 21.28 4.56 -18.73
CA ALA A 811 20.04 4.50 -19.51
C ALA A 811 18.94 5.33 -18.84
N SER A 812 17.90 5.66 -19.60
CA SER A 812 16.65 6.20 -19.05
C SER A 812 15.70 5.02 -18.78
N ALA A 813 15.74 4.50 -17.56
CA ALA A 813 14.97 3.32 -17.17
C ALA A 813 14.78 3.28 -15.66
N ARG A 814 13.65 2.72 -15.22
CA ARG A 814 13.37 2.59 -13.79
C ARG A 814 14.20 1.45 -13.20
N PRO A 815 15.07 1.67 -12.19
CA PRO A 815 15.88 0.60 -11.62
C PRO A 815 15.10 -0.27 -10.64
N PHE A 816 15.55 -1.50 -10.45
CA PHE A 816 15.20 -2.29 -9.27
C PHE A 816 15.99 -1.79 -8.06
N LYS A 817 15.31 -1.57 -6.94
CA LYS A 817 15.93 -1.14 -5.68
C LYS A 817 16.08 -2.33 -4.72
N THR A 818 17.22 -2.42 -4.06
CA THR A 818 17.53 -3.41 -3.03
C THR A 818 18.29 -2.75 -1.87
N PHE A 819 18.59 -3.52 -0.82
CA PHE A 819 19.26 -3.01 0.37
C PHE A 819 20.42 -3.93 0.75
N ILE A 820 21.60 -3.35 0.99
CA ILE A 820 22.77 -4.10 1.46
C ILE A 820 22.89 -4.04 2.98
N ASN A 821 22.63 -5.18 3.62
CA ASN A 821 22.69 -5.30 5.08
C ASN A 821 24.08 -4.98 5.67
N ALA A 822 25.15 -5.26 4.93
CA ALA A 822 26.53 -5.05 5.39
C ALA A 822 26.85 -3.57 5.65
N TYR A 823 26.36 -2.67 4.79
CA TYR A 823 26.61 -1.23 4.87
C TYR A 823 25.39 -0.42 5.32
N GLY A 824 24.22 -1.06 5.34
CA GLY A 824 22.98 -0.41 5.71
C GLY A 824 22.52 0.64 4.71
N ALA A 825 22.74 0.40 3.41
CA ALA A 825 22.50 1.35 2.33
C ALA A 825 21.57 0.78 1.26
N ASP A 826 20.83 1.65 0.59
CA ASP A 826 20.05 1.30 -0.60
C ASP A 826 20.98 1.16 -1.81
N LEU A 827 20.73 0.15 -2.65
CA LEU A 827 21.42 -0.09 -3.91
C LEU A 827 20.39 -0.25 -5.03
N THR A 828 20.84 -0.06 -6.27
CA THR A 828 20.09 -0.36 -7.48
C THR A 828 20.75 -1.49 -8.24
N LEU A 829 19.95 -2.32 -8.92
CA LEU A 829 20.48 -3.17 -9.98
C LEU A 829 20.74 -2.29 -11.21
N ARG A 830 21.84 -2.54 -11.92
CA ARG A 830 22.22 -1.75 -13.10
C ARG A 830 21.18 -1.83 -14.21
N ILE A 831 21.01 -0.71 -14.90
CA ILE A 831 20.15 -0.56 -16.07
C ILE A 831 20.94 -0.56 -17.39
N ALA A 832 22.24 -0.30 -17.30
CA ALA A 832 23.27 -0.36 -18.34
C ALA A 832 24.67 -0.37 -17.68
N PRO A 833 25.69 -1.04 -18.26
CA PRO A 833 27.09 -0.95 -17.82
C PRO A 833 27.86 0.30 -18.33
N GLU A 834 27.28 1.08 -19.24
CA GLU A 834 27.90 2.22 -19.95
C GLU A 834 28.88 3.07 -19.13
N LEU A 835 28.43 3.61 -17.98
CA LEU A 835 29.24 4.56 -17.20
C LEU A 835 30.56 3.94 -16.71
N TYR A 836 30.55 2.66 -16.34
CA TYR A 836 31.76 1.96 -15.90
C TYR A 836 32.66 1.61 -17.07
N LEU A 837 32.11 1.21 -18.21
CA LEU A 837 32.91 0.91 -19.40
C LEU A 837 33.68 2.16 -19.88
N LYS A 838 33.04 3.34 -19.87
CA LYS A 838 33.72 4.62 -20.12
C LYS A 838 34.85 4.89 -19.12
N ARG A 839 34.66 4.61 -17.83
CA ARG A 839 35.72 4.74 -16.81
C ARG A 839 36.91 3.82 -17.11
N LEU A 840 36.68 2.61 -17.62
CA LEU A 840 37.77 1.71 -18.01
C LEU A 840 38.54 2.23 -19.23
N VAL A 841 37.85 2.87 -20.18
CA VAL A 841 38.50 3.56 -21.31
C VAL A 841 39.35 4.73 -20.82
N VAL A 842 38.85 5.57 -19.91
CA VAL A 842 39.65 6.62 -19.22
C VAL A 842 40.86 6.00 -18.51
N GLY A 843 40.68 4.84 -17.88
CA GLY A 843 41.74 4.08 -17.23
C GLY A 843 42.78 3.47 -18.18
N GLY A 844 42.60 3.59 -19.49
CA GLY A 844 43.56 3.15 -20.51
C GLY A 844 43.46 1.68 -20.90
N MET A 845 42.33 1.00 -20.66
CA MET A 845 42.16 -0.41 -21.04
C MET A 845 42.05 -0.67 -22.54
N GLY A 846 41.97 0.37 -23.37
CA GLY A 846 41.79 0.24 -24.81
C GLY A 846 40.35 -0.10 -25.18
N ALA A 847 40.16 -0.98 -26.17
CA ALA A 847 38.84 -1.42 -26.61
C ALA A 847 38.29 -2.48 -25.64
N VAL A 848 37.12 -2.21 -25.04
CA VAL A 848 36.50 -3.06 -24.02
C VAL A 848 35.06 -3.39 -24.37
N TYR A 849 34.58 -4.55 -23.94
CA TYR A 849 33.16 -4.89 -24.05
C TYR A 849 32.68 -5.69 -22.85
N GLU A 850 31.38 -5.63 -22.59
CA GLU A 850 30.72 -6.51 -21.64
C GLU A 850 29.49 -7.16 -22.29
N LEU A 851 29.40 -8.48 -22.17
CA LEU A 851 28.22 -9.26 -22.52
C LEU A 851 27.50 -9.70 -21.24
N GLY A 852 26.66 -8.83 -20.70
CA GLY A 852 26.14 -8.93 -19.33
C GLY A 852 24.63 -8.86 -19.22
N ARG A 853 24.13 -8.86 -17.98
CA ARG A 853 22.70 -8.75 -17.68
C ARG A 853 22.34 -7.36 -17.17
N ASP A 854 21.25 -6.82 -17.68
CA ASP A 854 20.66 -5.56 -17.21
C ASP A 854 19.24 -5.79 -16.68
N PHE A 855 18.82 -4.88 -15.79
CA PHE A 855 17.61 -5.03 -15.01
C PHE A 855 16.77 -3.75 -15.08
N ARG A 856 15.63 -3.80 -15.76
CA ARG A 856 14.70 -2.67 -15.89
C ARG A 856 13.35 -3.00 -15.28
N ASN A 857 12.90 -2.18 -14.34
CA ASN A 857 11.69 -2.39 -13.56
C ASN A 857 10.46 -1.81 -14.28
N GLU A 858 10.21 -2.38 -15.46
CA GLU A 858 9.22 -1.93 -16.44
C GLU A 858 8.20 -3.04 -16.75
N GLY A 859 7.33 -2.81 -17.74
CA GLY A 859 6.40 -3.83 -18.24
C GLY A 859 7.11 -5.04 -18.85
N ALA A 860 6.50 -6.22 -18.74
CA ALA A 860 6.97 -7.44 -19.39
C ALA A 860 5.97 -7.88 -20.46
N ASP A 861 6.38 -7.92 -21.72
CA ASP A 861 5.53 -8.22 -22.87
C ASP A 861 6.18 -9.29 -23.79
N ASN A 862 6.02 -9.20 -25.12
CA ASN A 862 6.57 -10.12 -26.10
C ASN A 862 8.01 -9.78 -26.53
N THR A 863 8.47 -8.56 -26.26
CA THR A 863 9.79 -7.99 -26.60
C THR A 863 10.56 -7.52 -25.36
N HIS A 864 9.89 -7.28 -24.23
CA HIS A 864 10.46 -6.80 -22.98
C HIS A 864 10.39 -7.86 -21.88
N ASN A 865 11.52 -8.10 -21.22
CA ASN A 865 11.63 -8.90 -20.01
C ASN A 865 12.40 -8.09 -18.96
N PRO A 866 12.02 -8.10 -17.67
CA PRO A 866 12.66 -7.23 -16.66
C PRO A 866 14.15 -7.48 -16.45
N GLU A 867 14.63 -8.64 -16.88
CA GLU A 867 16.04 -9.04 -16.89
C GLU A 867 16.41 -9.50 -18.32
N PHE A 868 17.40 -8.87 -18.95
CA PHE A 868 17.77 -9.18 -20.34
C PHE A 868 19.27 -8.98 -20.59
N THR A 869 19.79 -9.64 -21.62
CA THR A 869 21.21 -9.66 -21.96
C THR A 869 21.53 -8.58 -22.99
N VAL A 870 22.54 -7.78 -22.71
CA VAL A 870 23.04 -6.71 -23.58
C VAL A 870 24.51 -6.96 -23.88
N LEU A 871 24.92 -6.64 -25.09
CA LEU A 871 26.31 -6.39 -25.42
C LEU A 871 26.53 -4.89 -25.39
N GLU A 872 27.46 -4.41 -24.56
CA GLU A 872 28.00 -3.06 -24.70
C GLU A 872 29.49 -3.11 -25.05
N ALA A 873 29.94 -2.28 -25.99
CA ALA A 873 31.33 -2.23 -26.44
C ALA A 873 31.78 -0.79 -26.66
N TYR A 874 32.99 -0.45 -26.21
CA TYR A 874 33.58 0.89 -26.31
C TYR A 874 34.98 0.81 -26.88
N ARG A 875 35.26 1.62 -27.91
CA ARG A 875 36.58 1.69 -28.56
C ARG A 875 37.08 3.14 -28.58
N PRO A 876 38.27 3.41 -28.00
CA PRO A 876 38.89 4.73 -28.10
C PRO A 876 39.33 5.00 -29.55
N TYR A 877 39.31 6.28 -29.92
CA TYR A 877 39.56 6.84 -31.24
C TYR A 877 38.63 6.32 -32.35
N ALA A 878 37.46 5.84 -31.98
CA ALA A 878 36.40 5.45 -32.90
C ALA A 878 35.22 6.43 -32.80
N ASP A 879 34.39 6.49 -33.84
CA ASP A 879 33.13 7.24 -33.83
C ASP A 879 31.91 6.33 -34.10
N TYR A 880 30.71 6.90 -34.14
CA TYR A 880 29.49 6.15 -34.45
C TYR A 880 29.54 5.41 -35.81
N THR A 881 30.30 5.89 -36.80
CA THR A 881 30.45 5.22 -38.10
C THR A 881 31.30 3.97 -37.98
N ASP A 882 32.38 4.01 -37.19
CA ASP A 882 33.17 2.83 -36.87
C ASP A 882 32.32 1.78 -36.14
N MET A 883 31.50 2.21 -35.18
CA MET A 883 30.58 1.33 -34.45
C MET A 883 29.50 0.73 -35.37
N ARG A 884 29.03 1.48 -36.38
CA ARG A 884 28.11 0.99 -37.41
C ARG A 884 28.72 -0.18 -38.18
N HIS A 885 29.95 -0.02 -38.65
CA HIS A 885 30.67 -1.07 -39.38
C HIS A 885 30.96 -2.29 -38.52
N LEU A 886 31.31 -2.10 -37.23
CA LEU A 886 31.47 -3.20 -36.28
C LEU A 886 30.16 -3.98 -36.11
N THR A 887 29.05 -3.28 -35.93
CA THR A 887 27.72 -3.89 -35.76
C THR A 887 27.29 -4.69 -36.98
N GLU A 888 27.49 -4.14 -38.18
CA GLU A 888 27.22 -4.84 -39.43
C GLU A 888 28.03 -6.16 -39.52
N ARG A 889 29.32 -6.15 -39.15
CA ARG A 889 30.15 -7.36 -39.09
C ARG A 889 29.65 -8.36 -38.04
N ILE A 890 29.32 -7.90 -36.83
CA ILE A 890 28.82 -8.77 -35.75
C ILE A 890 27.58 -9.55 -36.19
N ILE A 891 26.60 -8.86 -36.78
CA ILE A 891 25.34 -9.48 -37.19
C ILE A 891 25.55 -10.39 -38.40
N LYS A 892 26.34 -9.99 -39.41
CA LYS A 892 26.65 -10.84 -40.57
C LYS A 892 27.41 -12.11 -40.17
N ASN A 893 28.41 -12.01 -39.31
CA ASN A 893 29.15 -13.17 -38.79
C ASN A 893 28.23 -14.09 -37.99
N THR A 894 27.29 -13.53 -37.24
CA THR A 894 26.29 -14.29 -36.50
C THR A 894 25.35 -15.05 -37.45
N ALA A 895 24.85 -14.40 -38.51
CA ALA A 895 24.06 -15.07 -39.54
C ALA A 895 24.85 -16.21 -40.21
N GLN A 896 26.11 -15.96 -40.55
CA GLN A 896 27.03 -16.97 -41.10
C GLN A 896 27.23 -18.16 -40.14
N ALA A 897 27.37 -17.91 -38.83
CA ALA A 897 27.56 -18.96 -37.83
C ALA A 897 26.30 -19.81 -37.59
N VAL A 898 25.11 -19.21 -37.71
CA VAL A 898 23.83 -19.88 -37.43
C VAL A 898 23.27 -20.58 -38.68
N TYR A 899 23.31 -19.92 -39.84
CA TYR A 899 22.70 -20.40 -41.09
C TYR A 899 23.71 -20.88 -42.14
N GLY A 900 25.00 -20.68 -41.93
CA GLY A 900 26.04 -21.01 -42.91
C GLY A 900 26.16 -20.01 -44.07
N GLN A 901 25.41 -18.91 -44.04
CA GLN A 901 25.41 -17.83 -45.04
C GLN A 901 24.91 -16.52 -44.41
N CYS A 902 25.24 -15.38 -45.03
CA CYS A 902 24.81 -14.05 -44.57
C CYS A 902 23.35 -13.74 -44.93
N VAL A 903 22.42 -14.49 -44.33
CA VAL A 903 20.97 -14.33 -44.53
C VAL A 903 20.26 -14.02 -43.21
N LEU A 904 19.16 -13.27 -43.27
CA LEU A 904 18.30 -12.99 -42.12
C LEU A 904 16.86 -13.40 -42.43
N PRO A 905 16.10 -13.83 -41.42
CA PRO A 905 14.70 -14.16 -41.60
C PRO A 905 13.82 -12.89 -41.63
N LEU A 906 13.59 -12.32 -42.82
CA LEU A 906 12.85 -11.06 -43.00
C LEU A 906 11.41 -11.34 -43.48
N GLY A 907 10.61 -12.01 -42.63
CA GLY A 907 9.20 -12.33 -42.90
C GLY A 907 8.21 -11.32 -42.32
N ALA A 908 6.92 -11.44 -42.72
CA ALA A 908 5.84 -10.63 -42.15
C ALA A 908 5.80 -10.75 -40.61
N LYS A 909 5.66 -9.62 -39.90
CA LYS A 909 5.63 -9.57 -38.43
C LYS A 909 4.62 -10.57 -37.86
N GLY A 910 5.09 -11.49 -37.03
CA GLY A 910 4.27 -12.54 -36.40
C GLY A 910 4.06 -13.81 -37.22
N SER A 911 4.63 -13.90 -38.43
CA SER A 911 4.71 -15.15 -39.18
C SER A 911 5.65 -16.14 -38.51
N THR A 912 5.29 -17.43 -38.53
CA THR A 912 6.21 -18.52 -38.15
C THR A 912 7.04 -19.03 -39.33
N ASP A 913 6.80 -18.51 -40.53
CA ASP A 913 7.55 -18.87 -41.73
C ASP A 913 8.92 -18.20 -41.73
N ARG A 914 9.98 -19.00 -41.94
CA ARG A 914 11.38 -18.57 -41.89
C ARG A 914 11.90 -18.32 -43.29
N THR A 915 11.33 -17.34 -43.98
CA THR A 915 11.88 -16.86 -45.26
C THR A 915 13.21 -16.19 -45.00
N LEU A 916 14.29 -16.74 -45.57
CA LEU A 916 15.64 -16.21 -45.42
C LEU A 916 15.99 -15.33 -46.61
N ASP A 917 16.30 -14.07 -46.33
CA ASP A 917 16.67 -13.07 -47.32
C ASP A 917 18.17 -12.77 -47.21
N ASP A 918 18.82 -12.60 -48.36
CA ASP A 918 20.24 -12.24 -48.43
C ASP A 918 20.45 -10.81 -47.95
N VAL A 919 21.34 -10.66 -46.96
CA VAL A 919 21.73 -9.37 -46.37
C VAL A 919 23.24 -9.14 -46.46
N SER A 920 23.94 -9.88 -47.32
CA SER A 920 25.39 -9.81 -47.50
C SER A 920 25.87 -8.43 -48.01
N GLY A 921 25.04 -7.74 -48.80
CA GLY A 921 25.29 -6.40 -49.33
C GLY A 921 25.34 -5.28 -48.27
N ALA A 922 25.61 -4.06 -48.71
CA ALA A 922 25.64 -2.89 -47.83
C ALA A 922 24.22 -2.51 -47.36
N TRP A 923 24.11 -2.08 -46.10
CA TRP A 923 22.83 -1.69 -45.51
C TRP A 923 22.58 -0.18 -45.69
N PRO A 924 21.32 0.25 -45.94
CA PRO A 924 20.98 1.66 -46.06
C PRO A 924 21.32 2.44 -44.78
N VAL A 925 21.73 3.69 -44.98
CA VAL A 925 22.04 4.66 -43.93
C VAL A 925 21.26 5.93 -44.24
N VAL A 926 20.33 6.30 -43.36
CA VAL A 926 19.39 7.41 -43.59
C VAL A 926 19.29 8.23 -42.31
N SER A 927 19.24 9.56 -42.38
CA SER A 927 18.99 10.35 -41.17
C SER A 927 17.53 10.23 -40.70
N VAL A 928 17.26 10.41 -39.41
CA VAL A 928 15.89 10.34 -38.86
C VAL A 928 14.96 11.35 -39.53
N CYS A 929 15.43 12.58 -39.73
CA CYS A 929 14.67 13.62 -40.41
C CYS A 929 14.38 13.28 -41.88
N GLU A 930 15.33 12.73 -42.63
CA GLU A 930 15.10 12.30 -44.02
C GLU A 930 14.11 11.13 -44.09
N ALA A 931 14.26 10.15 -43.19
CA ALA A 931 13.38 8.99 -43.14
C ALA A 931 11.94 9.39 -42.81
N LEU A 932 11.77 10.27 -41.82
CA LEU A 932 10.46 10.80 -41.46
C LEU A 932 9.88 11.65 -42.61
N SER A 933 10.70 12.51 -43.24
CA SER A 933 10.27 13.33 -44.38
C SER A 933 9.73 12.47 -45.52
N ALA A 934 10.40 11.35 -45.83
CA ALA A 934 9.95 10.40 -46.83
C ALA A 934 8.64 9.70 -46.43
N ALA A 935 8.45 9.41 -45.14
CA ALA A 935 7.25 8.73 -44.64
C ALA A 935 6.00 9.64 -44.63
N VAL A 936 6.15 10.93 -44.31
CA VAL A 936 5.03 11.90 -44.27
C VAL A 936 4.86 12.66 -45.58
N GLY A 937 5.82 12.58 -46.51
CA GLY A 937 5.77 13.29 -47.80
C GLY A 937 6.00 14.81 -47.71
N THR A 938 6.46 15.30 -46.56
CA THR A 938 6.74 16.72 -46.27
C THR A 938 8.14 16.82 -45.64
N THR A 939 8.91 17.85 -45.99
CA THR A 939 10.26 18.04 -45.41
C THR A 939 10.18 18.36 -43.92
N ILE A 940 10.73 17.47 -43.11
CA ILE A 940 10.89 17.62 -41.66
C ILE A 940 12.36 17.88 -41.33
N THR A 941 12.60 18.93 -40.55
CA THR A 941 13.92 19.31 -40.03
C THR A 941 13.77 19.70 -38.56
N LEU A 942 14.88 19.97 -37.87
CA LEU A 942 14.82 20.52 -36.50
C LEU A 942 14.16 21.90 -36.42
N ASP A 943 14.19 22.67 -37.51
CA ASP A 943 13.60 24.02 -37.59
C ASP A 943 12.11 23.98 -37.99
N THR A 944 11.53 22.79 -38.17
CA THR A 944 10.10 22.65 -38.49
C THR A 944 9.26 23.20 -37.34
N ASP A 945 8.26 24.01 -37.69
CA ASP A 945 7.37 24.64 -36.72
C ASP A 945 6.67 23.59 -35.83
N PHE A 946 6.63 23.85 -34.52
CA PHE A 946 6.15 22.88 -33.54
C PHE A 946 4.67 22.52 -33.73
N GLU A 947 3.82 23.47 -34.15
CA GLU A 947 2.41 23.19 -34.45
C GLU A 947 2.27 22.26 -35.67
N THR A 948 3.20 22.32 -36.61
CA THR A 948 3.25 21.40 -37.75
C THR A 948 3.55 19.97 -37.29
N LEU A 949 4.51 19.79 -36.37
CA LEU A 949 4.82 18.48 -35.79
C LEU A 949 3.64 17.91 -34.99
N LEU A 950 2.95 18.76 -34.21
CA LEU A 950 1.74 18.35 -33.48
C LEU A 950 0.57 18.02 -34.42
N ALA A 951 0.43 18.74 -35.54
CA ALA A 951 -0.58 18.44 -36.54
C ALA A 951 -0.33 17.07 -37.19
N LEU A 952 0.92 16.75 -37.54
CA LEU A 952 1.30 15.44 -38.06
C LEU A 952 1.05 14.32 -37.04
N ALA A 953 1.38 14.54 -35.76
CA ALA A 953 1.09 13.57 -34.71
C ALA A 953 -0.42 13.30 -34.58
N ARG A 954 -1.26 14.36 -34.64
CA ARG A 954 -2.72 14.21 -34.63
C ARG A 954 -3.26 13.50 -35.87
N GLU A 955 -2.71 13.80 -37.05
CA GLU A 955 -3.10 13.17 -38.32
C GLU A 955 -2.85 11.65 -38.29
N HIS A 956 -1.75 11.23 -37.69
CA HIS A 956 -1.35 9.83 -37.58
C HIS A 956 -1.78 9.14 -36.28
N GLU A 957 -2.62 9.79 -35.47
CA GLU A 957 -3.12 9.28 -34.19
C GLU A 957 -2.01 8.91 -33.16
N ILE A 958 -0.88 9.61 -33.23
CA ILE A 958 0.28 9.41 -32.35
C ILE A 958 0.13 10.30 -31.11
N HIS A 959 0.27 9.69 -29.93
CA HIS A 959 0.11 10.40 -28.66
C HIS A 959 1.38 11.16 -28.27
N VAL A 960 1.27 12.48 -28.15
CA VAL A 960 2.35 13.37 -27.70
C VAL A 960 2.02 13.89 -26.29
N ARG A 961 3.02 13.92 -25.40
CA ARG A 961 2.85 14.46 -24.03
C ARG A 961 3.08 15.97 -24.02
N ASP A 962 2.41 16.66 -23.09
CA ASP A 962 2.47 18.12 -22.96
C ASP A 962 3.88 18.66 -22.59
N ASP A 963 4.77 17.80 -22.11
CA ASP A 963 6.14 18.14 -21.68
C ASP A 963 7.22 17.90 -22.75
N MET A 964 6.84 17.38 -23.93
CA MET A 964 7.77 17.08 -25.02
C MET A 964 8.15 18.33 -25.82
N GLY A 965 9.46 18.50 -26.10
CA GLY A 965 9.94 19.43 -27.11
C GLY A 965 9.91 18.85 -28.52
N ALA A 966 10.33 19.65 -29.51
CA ALA A 966 10.27 19.28 -30.92
C ALA A 966 11.09 18.01 -31.26
N GLY A 967 12.24 17.81 -30.62
CA GLY A 967 13.09 16.64 -30.86
C GLY A 967 12.43 15.35 -30.37
N ALA A 968 11.81 15.39 -29.19
CA ALA A 968 11.05 14.27 -28.67
C ALA A 968 9.85 13.91 -29.55
N VAL A 969 9.14 14.90 -30.10
CA VAL A 969 8.02 14.65 -31.03
C VAL A 969 8.50 14.02 -32.34
N ILE A 970 9.64 14.46 -32.88
CA ILE A 970 10.24 13.86 -34.09
C ILE A 970 10.56 12.38 -33.85
N GLU A 971 11.09 12.01 -32.69
CA GLU A 971 11.41 10.62 -32.36
C GLU A 971 10.16 9.73 -32.21
N GLU A 972 9.10 10.23 -31.58
CA GLU A 972 7.80 9.51 -31.50
C GLU A 972 7.19 9.29 -32.89
N LEU A 973 7.23 10.31 -33.76
CA LEU A 973 6.77 10.19 -35.16
C LEU A 973 7.62 9.17 -35.93
N TYR A 974 8.94 9.18 -35.74
CA TYR A 974 9.85 8.22 -36.34
C TYR A 974 9.54 6.78 -35.90
N GLY A 975 9.33 6.54 -34.61
CA GLY A 975 9.06 5.20 -34.06
C GLY A 975 7.84 4.55 -34.72
N GLU A 976 6.73 5.29 -34.81
CA GLU A 976 5.47 4.76 -35.35
C GLU A 976 5.42 4.73 -36.88
N LEU A 977 5.98 5.74 -37.56
CA LEU A 977 5.83 5.88 -39.01
C LEU A 977 6.94 5.21 -39.82
N VAL A 978 8.14 5.11 -39.24
CA VAL A 978 9.35 4.61 -39.91
C VAL A 978 9.77 3.29 -39.30
N GLU A 979 10.21 3.28 -38.02
CA GLU A 979 10.79 2.08 -37.38
C GLU A 979 9.83 0.90 -37.49
N ALA A 980 8.55 1.09 -37.12
CA ALA A 980 7.56 0.01 -37.15
C ALA A 980 7.37 -0.64 -38.52
N LYS A 981 7.72 0.03 -39.63
CA LYS A 981 7.52 -0.42 -41.01
C LYS A 981 8.81 -0.89 -41.70
N THR A 982 9.98 -0.66 -41.12
CA THR A 982 11.28 -1.05 -41.69
C THR A 982 11.40 -2.57 -41.75
N VAL A 983 11.72 -3.15 -42.91
CA VAL A 983 11.91 -4.61 -43.05
C VAL A 983 13.40 -4.96 -43.17
N PHE A 984 14.05 -4.42 -44.20
CA PHE A 984 15.46 -4.67 -44.46
C PHE A 984 16.36 -3.96 -43.43
N PRO A 985 17.50 -4.55 -43.01
CA PRO A 985 18.41 -3.92 -42.06
C PRO A 985 18.80 -2.51 -42.49
N THR A 986 18.45 -1.51 -41.68
CA THR A 986 18.65 -0.09 -41.99
C THR A 986 19.19 0.65 -40.77
N PHE A 987 20.23 1.45 -40.97
CA PHE A 987 20.75 2.36 -39.95
C PHE A 987 20.05 3.71 -40.08
N TYR A 988 19.35 4.11 -39.02
CA TYR A 988 18.82 5.46 -38.89
C TYR A 988 19.78 6.30 -38.05
N THR A 989 20.16 7.48 -38.55
CA THR A 989 21.27 8.27 -38.01
C THR A 989 20.84 9.69 -37.65
N ASP A 990 21.68 10.38 -36.89
CA ASP A 990 21.61 11.81 -36.61
C ASP A 990 20.30 12.20 -35.88
N PHE A 991 20.18 11.70 -34.64
CA PHE A 991 19.01 11.96 -33.77
C PHE A 991 19.06 13.35 -33.14
N PRO A 992 17.90 13.90 -32.71
CA PRO A 992 17.86 15.13 -31.93
C PRO A 992 18.64 15.03 -30.60
N VAL A 993 19.32 16.12 -30.24
CA VAL A 993 20.09 16.21 -28.97
C VAL A 993 19.21 16.07 -27.73
N GLU A 994 17.94 16.48 -27.83
CA GLU A 994 16.98 16.50 -26.71
C GLU A 994 16.78 15.12 -26.06
N THR A 995 16.86 14.05 -26.86
CA THR A 995 16.58 12.68 -26.43
C THR A 995 17.84 11.83 -26.24
N SER A 996 19.02 12.39 -26.49
CA SER A 996 20.29 11.65 -26.51
C SER A 996 21.31 12.24 -25.51
N PRO A 997 21.08 12.11 -24.19
CA PRO A 997 21.85 12.83 -23.17
C PRO A 997 23.32 12.41 -23.06
N LEU A 998 23.69 11.21 -23.53
CA LEU A 998 25.06 10.67 -23.42
C LEU A 998 25.83 10.73 -24.75
N ALA A 999 25.16 11.07 -25.86
CA ALA A 999 25.76 11.14 -27.19
C ALA A 999 26.43 12.50 -27.45
N GLY A 1000 27.58 12.48 -28.12
CA GLY A 1000 28.29 13.65 -28.61
C GLY A 1000 27.47 14.43 -29.64
N ALA A 1001 27.59 15.75 -29.63
CA ALA A 1001 26.94 16.60 -30.62
C ALA A 1001 27.44 16.30 -32.04
N HIS A 1002 26.57 16.44 -33.02
CA HIS A 1002 26.93 16.23 -34.42
C HIS A 1002 27.97 17.24 -34.88
N ARG A 1003 29.05 16.78 -35.53
CA ARG A 1003 30.20 17.63 -35.87
C ARG A 1003 29.92 18.78 -36.82
N SER A 1004 28.84 18.70 -37.61
CA SER A 1004 28.51 19.69 -38.65
C SER A 1004 27.06 20.20 -38.65
N VAL A 1005 26.16 19.63 -37.85
CA VAL A 1005 24.72 19.95 -37.88
C VAL A 1005 24.26 20.27 -36.46
N LEU A 1006 23.89 21.52 -36.22
CA LEU A 1006 23.50 21.98 -34.90
C LEU A 1006 22.18 21.32 -34.46
N GLY A 1007 22.10 20.92 -33.19
CA GLY A 1007 20.90 20.33 -32.59
C GLY A 1007 20.73 18.82 -32.79
N LEU A 1008 21.58 18.18 -33.61
CA LEU A 1008 21.66 16.73 -33.76
C LEU A 1008 22.85 16.15 -32.98
N VAL A 1009 22.85 14.83 -32.80
CA VAL A 1009 23.93 14.05 -32.19
C VAL A 1009 24.42 12.96 -33.13
N GLU A 1010 25.69 12.54 -32.98
CA GLU A 1010 26.24 11.39 -33.72
C GLU A 1010 25.78 10.09 -33.08
N ARG A 1011 24.53 9.73 -33.36
CA ARG A 1011 23.84 8.54 -32.88
C ARG A 1011 23.24 7.80 -34.07
N TRP A 1012 23.23 6.47 -34.01
CA TRP A 1012 22.38 5.68 -34.88
C TRP A 1012 21.64 4.58 -34.14
N ASP A 1013 20.48 4.21 -34.67
CA ASP A 1013 19.71 3.03 -34.27
C ASP A 1013 19.62 2.07 -35.48
N LEU A 1014 19.89 0.79 -35.25
CA LEU A 1014 19.79 -0.25 -36.27
C LEU A 1014 18.43 -0.92 -36.17
N VAL A 1015 17.63 -0.82 -37.21
CA VAL A 1015 16.30 -1.44 -37.26
C VAL A 1015 16.30 -2.60 -38.24
N ILE A 1016 15.83 -3.76 -37.79
CA ILE A 1016 15.66 -4.96 -38.63
C ILE A 1016 14.28 -5.56 -38.36
N ASN A 1017 13.49 -5.78 -39.41
CA ASN A 1017 12.12 -6.30 -39.32
C ASN A 1017 11.24 -5.56 -38.30
N GLY A 1018 11.41 -4.24 -38.27
CA GLY A 1018 10.69 -3.27 -37.45
C GLY A 1018 10.88 -3.46 -35.97
N MET A 1019 12.09 -3.87 -35.59
CA MET A 1019 12.60 -3.93 -34.23
C MET A 1019 13.98 -3.25 -34.20
N GLU A 1020 14.17 -2.32 -33.27
CA GLU A 1020 15.48 -1.77 -32.92
C GLU A 1020 16.38 -2.88 -32.33
N MET A 1021 17.47 -3.21 -33.03
CA MET A 1021 18.45 -4.23 -32.60
C MET A 1021 19.46 -3.68 -31.60
N GLY A 1022 19.79 -2.40 -31.72
CA GLY A 1022 20.81 -1.74 -30.94
C GLY A 1022 21.10 -0.35 -31.45
N THR A 1023 21.91 0.37 -30.68
CA THR A 1023 22.20 1.79 -30.84
C THR A 1023 23.68 2.02 -30.60
N ALA A 1024 24.27 3.05 -31.21
CA ALA A 1024 25.64 3.45 -30.96
C ALA A 1024 25.86 4.93 -31.14
N TYR A 1025 26.86 5.46 -30.42
CA TYR A 1025 27.16 6.88 -30.36
C TYR A 1025 28.64 7.16 -30.55
N SER A 1026 28.96 8.34 -31.06
CA SER A 1026 30.20 9.02 -30.69
C SER A 1026 30.00 9.55 -29.28
N GLU A 1027 30.77 9.06 -28.32
CA GLU A 1027 30.53 9.32 -26.90
C GLU A 1027 30.79 10.76 -26.51
N LEU A 1028 29.93 11.31 -25.64
CA LEU A 1028 30.16 12.64 -25.07
C LEU A 1028 31.35 12.62 -24.11
N ALA A 1029 32.50 13.10 -24.58
CA ALA A 1029 33.73 13.20 -23.79
C ALA A 1029 33.84 14.51 -22.98
N ASP A 1030 33.07 15.55 -23.32
CA ASP A 1030 33.09 16.83 -22.61
C ASP A 1030 32.39 16.71 -21.26
N ALA A 1031 33.18 16.71 -20.18
CA ALA A 1031 32.69 16.56 -18.82
C ALA A 1031 31.78 17.71 -18.36
N LEU A 1032 31.99 18.93 -18.86
CA LEU A 1032 31.18 20.09 -18.49
C LEU A 1032 29.78 19.98 -19.08
N VAL A 1033 29.70 19.68 -20.38
CA VAL A 1033 28.42 19.43 -21.05
C VAL A 1033 27.73 18.19 -20.46
N GLN A 1034 28.49 17.14 -20.17
CA GLN A 1034 27.93 15.95 -19.54
C GLN A 1034 27.32 16.25 -18.16
N ARG A 1035 27.97 17.08 -17.36
CA ARG A 1035 27.45 17.56 -16.07
C ARG A 1035 26.14 18.32 -16.25
N GLU A 1036 26.07 19.27 -17.18
CA GLU A 1036 24.84 20.02 -17.47
C GLU A 1036 23.66 19.08 -17.81
N ARG A 1037 23.92 18.06 -18.64
CA ARG A 1037 22.89 17.07 -19.04
C ARG A 1037 22.44 16.18 -17.88
N LEU A 1038 23.36 15.69 -17.04
CA LEU A 1038 23.01 14.88 -15.86
C LEU A 1038 22.26 15.71 -14.81
N VAL A 1039 22.61 16.99 -14.63
CA VAL A 1039 21.87 17.90 -13.75
C VAL A 1039 20.45 18.12 -14.28
N ALA A 1040 20.27 18.34 -15.59
CA ALA A 1040 18.95 18.47 -16.20
C ALA A 1040 18.09 17.20 -16.00
N GLN A 1041 18.67 16.01 -16.18
CA GLN A 1041 18.01 14.73 -15.89
C GLN A 1041 17.65 14.59 -14.41
N SER A 1042 18.55 14.93 -13.49
CA SER A 1042 18.27 14.87 -12.06
C SER A 1042 17.17 15.85 -11.63
N LEU A 1043 17.01 16.99 -12.32
CA LEU A 1043 15.89 17.90 -12.10
C LEU A 1043 14.56 17.29 -12.57
N LYS A 1044 14.55 16.55 -13.70
CA LYS A 1044 13.37 15.76 -14.12
C LYS A 1044 13.02 14.69 -13.09
N ALA A 1045 14.03 14.00 -12.54
CA ALA A 1045 13.82 13.03 -11.45
C ALA A 1045 13.19 13.69 -10.21
N ALA A 1046 13.66 14.88 -9.83
CA ALA A 1046 13.08 15.66 -8.73
C ALA A 1046 11.65 16.14 -9.01
N ALA A 1047 11.30 16.36 -10.28
CA ALA A 1047 9.95 16.68 -10.74
C ALA A 1047 9.01 15.47 -10.79
N GLY A 1048 9.52 14.24 -10.55
CA GLY A 1048 8.72 13.03 -10.41
C GLY A 1048 8.94 11.98 -11.50
N ASP A 1049 9.90 12.16 -12.41
CA ASP A 1049 10.26 11.16 -13.42
C ASP A 1049 11.07 10.01 -12.78
N PRO A 1050 10.53 8.77 -12.70
CA PRO A 1050 11.24 7.65 -12.09
C PRO A 1050 12.32 7.03 -12.97
N GLU A 1051 12.40 7.38 -14.25
CA GLU A 1051 13.33 6.82 -15.25
C GLU A 1051 14.54 7.72 -15.49
N ALA A 1052 14.45 8.99 -15.10
CA ALA A 1052 15.54 9.95 -15.22
C ALA A 1052 16.80 9.53 -14.45
N MET A 1053 17.95 9.83 -15.06
CA MET A 1053 19.28 9.52 -14.53
C MET A 1053 19.62 10.38 -13.30
N GLN A 1054 20.45 9.82 -12.42
CA GLN A 1054 21.03 10.55 -11.30
C GLN A 1054 22.39 11.14 -11.68
N VAL A 1055 22.80 12.21 -10.98
CA VAL A 1055 24.17 12.74 -11.10
C VAL A 1055 25.14 11.77 -10.45
N ASP A 1056 26.07 11.24 -11.24
CA ASP A 1056 27.19 10.42 -10.76
C ASP A 1056 28.49 11.24 -10.78
N GLU A 1057 28.89 11.73 -9.60
CA GLU A 1057 30.09 12.55 -9.47
C GLU A 1057 31.39 11.76 -9.73
N ASP A 1058 31.42 10.45 -9.47
CA ASP A 1058 32.61 9.62 -9.75
C ASP A 1058 32.77 9.41 -11.26
N PHE A 1059 31.65 9.29 -11.99
CA PHE A 1059 31.67 9.29 -13.46
C PHE A 1059 32.15 10.63 -14.02
N LEU A 1060 31.64 11.75 -13.52
CA LEU A 1060 32.05 13.08 -13.97
C LEU A 1060 33.54 13.32 -13.71
N TYR A 1061 34.04 12.93 -12.53
CA TYR A 1061 35.46 13.00 -12.21
C TYR A 1061 36.32 12.18 -13.19
N ALA A 1062 35.87 11.00 -13.59
CA ALA A 1062 36.57 10.21 -14.62
C ALA A 1062 36.59 10.93 -15.97
N LEU A 1063 35.50 11.56 -16.41
CA LEU A 1063 35.49 12.34 -17.65
C LEU A 1063 36.38 13.59 -17.55
N GLU A 1064 36.40 14.27 -16.41
CA GLU A 1064 37.28 15.42 -16.12
C GLU A 1064 38.76 15.02 -16.16
N THR A 1065 39.07 13.74 -15.87
CA THR A 1065 40.42 13.18 -16.03
C THR A 1065 40.80 12.99 -17.50
N GLY A 1066 39.82 12.84 -18.38
CA GLY A 1066 39.98 12.81 -19.83
C GLY A 1066 39.53 11.49 -20.45
N LEU A 1067 38.32 11.46 -21.02
CA LEU A 1067 37.89 10.40 -21.92
C LEU A 1067 38.40 10.71 -23.34
N PRO A 1068 39.20 9.83 -23.99
CA PRO A 1068 39.54 10.00 -25.40
C PRO A 1068 38.27 9.97 -26.27
N PRO A 1069 38.26 10.56 -27.48
CA PRO A 1069 37.16 10.37 -28.43
C PRO A 1069 36.86 8.88 -28.54
N THR A 1070 35.63 8.45 -28.28
CA THR A 1070 35.30 7.03 -28.12
C THR A 1070 34.00 6.75 -28.85
N GLY A 1071 33.93 5.61 -29.53
CA GLY A 1071 32.68 5.08 -30.06
C GLY A 1071 32.15 4.03 -29.11
N GLY A 1072 30.89 4.16 -28.68
CA GLY A 1072 30.21 3.17 -27.85
C GLY A 1072 29.01 2.56 -28.56
N LEU A 1073 28.76 1.28 -28.29
CA LEU A 1073 27.78 0.44 -28.95
C LEU A 1073 27.00 -0.35 -27.90
N GLY A 1074 25.66 -0.38 -28.02
CA GLY A 1074 24.77 -1.25 -27.26
C GLY A 1074 23.90 -2.12 -28.17
N ILE A 1075 23.85 -3.43 -27.96
CA ILE A 1075 23.02 -4.39 -28.71
C ILE A 1075 22.20 -5.26 -27.76
N GLY A 1076 20.88 -5.30 -27.98
CA GLY A 1076 19.99 -6.23 -27.28
C GLY A 1076 20.15 -7.65 -27.80
N ILE A 1077 20.88 -8.50 -27.09
CA ILE A 1077 21.16 -9.89 -27.52
C ILE A 1077 19.88 -10.71 -27.63
N ASP A 1078 18.94 -10.50 -26.71
CA ASP A 1078 17.64 -11.18 -26.76
C ASP A 1078 16.87 -10.83 -28.04
N ARG A 1079 16.87 -9.57 -28.48
CA ARG A 1079 16.22 -9.12 -29.73
C ARG A 1079 16.89 -9.73 -30.96
N LEU A 1080 18.23 -9.79 -30.99
CA LEU A 1080 18.97 -10.46 -32.07
C LEU A 1080 18.60 -11.95 -32.16
N VAL A 1081 18.51 -12.65 -31.03
CA VAL A 1081 18.15 -14.07 -31.01
C VAL A 1081 16.68 -14.26 -31.40
N MET A 1082 15.78 -13.35 -31.00
CA MET A 1082 14.38 -13.34 -31.42
C MET A 1082 14.24 -13.24 -32.93
N LEU A 1083 14.97 -12.30 -33.54
CA LEU A 1083 15.02 -12.12 -34.99
C LEU A 1083 15.47 -13.43 -35.65
N MET A 1084 16.63 -13.97 -35.27
CA MET A 1084 17.20 -15.19 -35.86
C MET A 1084 16.30 -16.43 -35.64
N ALA A 1085 15.68 -16.56 -34.48
CA ALA A 1085 14.81 -17.70 -34.20
C ALA A 1085 13.38 -17.52 -34.77
N GLN A 1086 13.01 -16.32 -35.23
CA GLN A 1086 11.64 -15.89 -35.55
C GLN A 1086 10.66 -16.26 -34.43
N THR A 1087 10.93 -15.74 -33.23
CA THR A 1087 10.11 -16.02 -32.06
C THR A 1087 10.09 -14.86 -31.08
N GLN A 1088 9.20 -14.92 -30.09
CA GLN A 1088 9.07 -13.92 -29.05
C GLN A 1088 10.19 -14.06 -28.01
N ILE A 1089 10.43 -13.02 -27.19
CA ILE A 1089 11.52 -13.03 -26.18
C ILE A 1089 11.46 -14.24 -25.25
N ARG A 1090 10.25 -14.67 -24.91
CA ARG A 1090 10.02 -15.82 -24.02
C ARG A 1090 10.46 -17.15 -24.63
N GLY A 1091 10.49 -17.25 -25.96
CA GLY A 1091 10.95 -18.43 -26.69
C GLY A 1091 12.47 -18.59 -26.68
N VAL A 1092 13.21 -17.47 -26.54
CA VAL A 1092 14.68 -17.44 -26.56
C VAL A 1092 15.33 -17.40 -25.18
N LEU A 1093 14.53 -17.24 -24.13
CA LEU A 1093 14.96 -17.33 -22.74
C LEU A 1093 14.82 -18.76 -22.21
N SER A 1094 15.83 -19.22 -21.47
CA SER A 1094 15.78 -20.53 -20.81
C SER A 1094 14.68 -20.59 -19.77
N PHE A 1095 14.50 -19.52 -18.98
CA PHE A 1095 13.46 -19.37 -17.95
C PHE A 1095 12.97 -17.91 -17.91
N PRO A 1096 11.94 -17.56 -18.72
CA PRO A 1096 11.41 -16.19 -18.73
C PRO A 1096 10.67 -15.85 -17.43
N PHE A 1097 10.62 -14.57 -17.07
CA PHE A 1097 9.86 -14.12 -15.90
C PHE A 1097 8.36 -14.33 -16.15
N VAL A 1098 7.68 -14.97 -15.19
CA VAL A 1098 6.23 -15.21 -15.24
C VAL A 1098 5.59 -14.53 -14.05
N LYS A 1099 4.48 -13.83 -14.31
CA LYS A 1099 3.68 -13.20 -13.25
C LYS A 1099 3.33 -14.23 -12.16
N PRO A 1100 3.69 -13.97 -10.90
CA PRO A 1100 3.33 -14.84 -9.79
C PRO A 1100 1.81 -15.03 -9.73
N LEU A 1101 1.35 -16.25 -9.47
CA LEU A 1101 -0.05 -16.46 -9.14
C LEU A 1101 -0.34 -15.70 -7.85
N LYS A 1102 -1.45 -14.93 -7.79
CA LYS A 1102 -1.91 -14.36 -6.53
C LYS A 1102 -2.06 -15.53 -5.55
N HIS A 1103 -1.19 -15.58 -4.54
CA HIS A 1103 -1.35 -16.54 -3.45
C HIS A 1103 -2.74 -16.29 -2.86
N ASP A 1104 -3.67 -17.21 -3.09
CA ASP A 1104 -4.92 -17.25 -2.32
C ASP A 1104 -4.47 -17.53 -0.89
N THR A 1105 -4.53 -16.51 -0.03
CA THR A 1105 -4.08 -16.49 1.38
C THR A 1105 -4.80 -17.54 2.26
N ARG A 1106 -5.65 -18.38 1.66
CA ARG A 1106 -6.32 -19.54 2.27
C ARG A 1106 -5.44 -20.80 2.39
N TYR A 1107 -4.22 -20.80 1.87
CA TYR A 1107 -3.35 -21.99 1.83
C TYR A 1107 -1.99 -21.83 2.53
N GLN A 1108 -1.89 -20.93 3.53
CA GLN A 1108 -0.83 -21.04 4.53
C GLN A 1108 -1.31 -21.89 5.69
#